data_AF-K0EZW4-F1
#
_entry.id   AF-K0EZW4-F1
#
_cell.length_a   1.000
_cell.length_b   1.000
_cell.length_c   1.000
_cell.angle_alpha   90.00
_cell.angle_beta   90.00
_cell.angle_gamma   90.00
#
_symmetry.space_group_name_H-M   'P 1'
#
loop_
_entity.id
_entity.type
_entity.pdbx_description
1 polymer ?
#
loop_
_entity_poly.entity_id
_entity_poly.type
_entity_poly.pdbx_seq_one_letter_code
_entity_poly.pdbx_strand_id
1 'polypeptide(L)'
;MSVYLYKWGKFAFRRKWIVLPLWLVLLGALGAGSHLLSKSMSDEFSMPALPSERATEILDKQFPGMSAQFGIDAVSGTYVIQAPDGTKLTDKDNSAAVDALITDLRALVAGDDRHRLVAEKAGAALQNPVAATQAMGCLTTADPATCAGAPLNVLNKEAPATVAVLTVPFDIASAMDITDEQRQVAYAVADPARARGLVVELGGSIAREQEQPSGQAELIGMGVALVVMVIAFGAIVAAFVPIVTAIVGLGAAMLVISLSTAVVEVPSFTTFLASMIGIALSIDYALFIVSRYKHELRVAANPEEAAGISVGTAGSAVVFAGLTVIVALGALSIVGVNFLTFMGLGGAVAAFFAVLTAITLMPALLGAFGRFLFKPKLPLVARHDPEDDTSVTNGMRVGRLIGKRPWFALIIAVAALAALATPALQLQLGLPGEDSLPTESTARQAYDIRTNGFGEGSNGVLTVAADLEQVPEGERKAAVTALRDRLAEFPEMDYVTTAQFSANGLGAMLSGVPKSGPNDQDTKDLVRDARAAEDELTERYGIRYGITGTTAIYADMDHVLLGKIVPYLAIVAGAAFVLLILVFRSILVPLTAALGFLLSMAATFGATVLIFQEGTFGLIADPQPIVSFLPIMLIGLVFGLAMDYQVFLVTRMREEFVHGKSPRDAMIAGYHHGARVVTSAAIIMISVFGSFLLEKDVTAKSMGFALAAGVAIDAFVVRMVLVPALLAIMGRASWWMPKWLDRILPDIDVEGAKLRALQRKRFGAAEPEPVGGEPAPALDAAVDTVALQQLPDVEGAQFVASNGRSIFGRVCRDDGYPVPDAALTLIDQRGQQVSRAAADDDGNYAIEPPTPGGYVLIVSANRHQPAAVNVTVAEGGAHHVDVTLQGSGELSGVVRTAAREPVAEATITVTDLRGEVVGVAVSAADGGYACKGVLAGTYTLVAVAARMRPTATTLTVPDSGRLRFDVELAPMAMLWGTVRAGGRAVHDARITVLDWSGTIVGTAHTDEDGRYAVADLPEGEYTVEARGYPLVTGRVTITGSQVDHDVRLGFDIDEHAEMS
;
A
#
# COMPACT_ATOMS: atom_id res chain seq x y z
N MET A 1 -9.12 -26.38 -5.74
CA MET A 1 -7.79 -25.77 -6.01
C MET A 1 -6.69 -26.82 -6.13
N SER A 2 -6.48 -27.66 -5.11
CA SER A 2 -5.50 -28.77 -5.09
C SER A 2 -5.39 -29.58 -6.40
N VAL A 3 -6.52 -29.99 -6.97
CA VAL A 3 -6.56 -30.75 -8.24
C VAL A 3 -6.05 -29.96 -9.45
N TYR A 4 -6.34 -28.66 -9.52
CA TYR A 4 -5.84 -27.79 -10.60
C TYR A 4 -4.34 -27.57 -10.47
N LEU A 5 -3.86 -27.28 -9.25
CA LEU A 5 -2.44 -27.14 -8.96
C LEU A 5 -1.67 -28.44 -9.18
N TYR A 6 -2.26 -29.59 -8.86
CA TYR A 6 -1.68 -30.90 -9.21
C TYR A 6 -1.50 -31.08 -10.72
N LYS A 7 -2.52 -30.76 -11.51
CA LYS A 7 -2.45 -30.83 -12.98
C LYS A 7 -1.40 -29.85 -13.53
N TRP A 8 -1.34 -28.64 -12.96
CA TRP A 8 -0.36 -27.62 -13.32
C TRP A 8 1.07 -28.02 -12.97
N GLY A 9 1.31 -28.56 -11.77
CA GLY A 9 2.62 -29.05 -11.33
C GLY A 9 3.15 -30.15 -12.26
N LYS A 10 2.28 -31.10 -12.63
CA LYS A 10 2.62 -32.11 -13.64
C LYS A 10 2.93 -31.51 -15.00
N PHE A 11 2.10 -30.57 -15.44
CA PHE A 11 2.28 -29.90 -16.74
C PHE A 11 3.61 -29.16 -16.79
N ALA A 12 3.93 -28.36 -15.77
CA ALA A 12 5.17 -27.61 -15.69
C ALA A 12 6.40 -28.52 -15.60
N PHE A 13 6.34 -29.60 -14.82
CA PHE A 13 7.40 -30.60 -14.74
C PHE A 13 7.68 -31.28 -16.09
N ARG A 14 6.61 -31.71 -16.78
CA ARG A 14 6.70 -32.43 -18.06
C ARG A 14 7.10 -31.52 -19.22
N ARG A 15 6.53 -30.31 -19.29
CA ARG A 15 6.79 -29.32 -20.34
C ARG A 15 7.79 -28.24 -19.91
N LYS A 16 8.79 -28.61 -19.09
CA LYS A 16 9.86 -27.73 -18.62
C LYS A 16 10.57 -26.95 -19.74
N TRP A 17 10.74 -27.55 -20.93
CA TRP A 17 11.35 -26.92 -22.10
C TRP A 17 10.45 -25.87 -22.79
N ILE A 18 9.21 -25.72 -22.35
CA ILE A 18 8.33 -24.61 -22.74
C ILE A 18 8.28 -23.57 -21.62
N VAL A 19 8.16 -24.02 -20.36
CA VAL A 19 8.05 -23.12 -19.20
C VAL A 19 9.32 -22.31 -18.98
N LEU A 20 10.51 -22.92 -19.09
CA LEU A 20 11.78 -22.22 -18.89
C LEU A 20 12.01 -21.10 -19.94
N PRO A 21 11.87 -21.35 -21.27
CA PRO A 21 11.95 -20.27 -22.25
C PRO A 21 10.87 -19.22 -22.09
N LEU A 22 9.65 -19.58 -21.68
CA LEU A 22 8.57 -18.61 -21.46
C LEU A 22 8.94 -17.58 -20.38
N TRP A 23 9.56 -18.02 -19.28
CA TRP A 23 10.09 -17.12 -18.25
C TRP A 23 11.22 -16.23 -18.79
N LEU A 24 12.12 -16.76 -19.61
CA LEU A 24 13.17 -15.95 -20.24
C LEU A 24 12.60 -14.91 -21.20
N VAL A 25 11.58 -15.26 -21.98
CA VAL A 25 10.86 -14.33 -22.88
C VAL A 25 10.13 -13.26 -22.06
N LEU A 26 9.47 -13.63 -20.97
CA LEU A 26 8.81 -12.69 -20.08
C LEU A 26 9.81 -11.69 -19.48
N LEU A 27 10.94 -12.16 -18.94
CA LEU A 27 12.00 -11.30 -18.42
C LEU A 27 12.59 -10.40 -19.51
N GLY A 28 12.82 -10.93 -20.72
CA GLY A 28 13.31 -10.14 -21.85
C GLY A 28 12.33 -9.05 -22.29
N ALA A 29 11.03 -9.36 -22.34
CA ALA A 29 9.99 -8.40 -22.69
C ALA A 29 9.82 -7.32 -21.62
N LEU A 30 9.81 -7.71 -20.33
CA LEU A 30 9.76 -6.78 -19.21
C LEU A 30 11.02 -5.90 -19.15
N GLY A 31 12.20 -6.49 -19.41
CA GLY A 31 13.48 -5.78 -19.44
C GLY A 31 13.56 -4.75 -20.55
N ALA A 32 13.14 -5.12 -21.77
CA ALA A 32 13.06 -4.17 -22.88
C ALA A 32 12.04 -3.06 -22.61
N GLY A 33 10.88 -3.39 -22.06
CA GLY A 33 9.85 -2.41 -21.69
C GLY A 33 10.34 -1.43 -20.62
N SER A 34 10.93 -1.94 -19.53
CA SER A 34 11.50 -1.13 -18.45
C SER A 34 12.57 -0.19 -18.99
N HIS A 35 13.58 -0.68 -19.72
CA HIS A 35 14.64 0.18 -20.27
C HIS A 35 14.12 1.27 -21.23
N LEU A 36 13.02 1.03 -21.95
CA LEU A 36 12.47 1.99 -22.91
C LEU A 36 11.51 3.02 -22.29
N LEU A 37 10.82 2.66 -21.19
CA LEU A 37 9.69 3.42 -20.67
C LEU A 37 9.88 3.89 -19.22
N SER A 38 10.80 3.31 -18.46
CA SER A 38 10.98 3.66 -17.05
C SER A 38 11.50 5.09 -16.90
N LYS A 39 10.84 5.86 -16.04
CA LYS A 39 11.34 7.13 -15.51
C LYS A 39 12.13 6.90 -14.22
N SER A 40 12.82 7.94 -13.76
CA SER A 40 13.41 7.98 -12.41
C SER A 40 12.35 7.73 -11.34
N MET A 41 12.74 7.01 -10.29
CA MET A 41 11.93 6.88 -9.07
C MET A 41 11.99 8.21 -8.30
N SER A 42 10.93 8.57 -7.59
CA SER A 42 10.89 9.81 -6.79
C SER A 42 10.49 9.50 -5.35
N ASP A 43 11.33 9.89 -4.39
CA ASP A 43 11.03 9.78 -2.95
C ASP A 43 10.21 10.99 -2.47
N GLU A 44 9.13 11.30 -3.19
CA GLU A 44 8.23 12.38 -2.83
C GLU A 44 7.29 11.96 -1.70
N PHE A 45 7.49 12.57 -0.54
CA PHE A 45 6.58 12.47 0.60
C PHE A 45 5.49 13.55 0.48
N SER A 46 4.63 13.49 -0.55
CA SER A 46 3.42 14.34 -0.57
C SER A 46 2.26 13.60 0.11
N MET A 47 1.67 14.26 1.11
CA MET A 47 0.41 13.84 1.72
C MET A 47 -0.55 15.02 1.61
N PRO A 48 -1.62 14.93 0.81
CA PRO A 48 -2.59 16.00 0.74
C PRO A 48 -3.29 16.18 2.10
N ALA A 49 -3.62 17.42 2.43
CA ALA A 49 -4.34 17.86 3.62
C ALA A 49 -3.59 17.73 4.96
N LEU A 50 -2.26 17.88 4.98
CA LEU A 50 -1.54 18.04 6.26
C LEU A 50 -1.82 19.43 6.86
N PRO A 51 -1.96 19.56 8.19
CA PRO A 51 -2.07 20.87 8.84
C PRO A 51 -0.93 21.86 8.50
N SER A 52 0.26 21.36 8.18
CA SER A 52 1.40 22.16 7.69
C SER A 52 1.23 22.72 6.27
N GLU A 53 0.42 22.09 5.41
CA GLU A 53 0.11 22.63 4.07
C GLU A 53 -0.64 23.96 4.16
N ARG A 54 -1.40 24.19 5.22
CA ARG A 54 -2.05 25.48 5.44
C ARG A 54 -1.05 26.62 5.53
N ALA A 55 0.13 26.38 6.12
CA ALA A 55 1.18 27.38 6.12
C ALA A 55 1.75 27.59 4.72
N THR A 56 1.92 26.54 3.91
CA THR A 56 2.36 26.70 2.51
C THR A 56 1.33 27.45 1.68
N GLU A 57 0.03 27.19 1.84
CA GLU A 57 -1.06 27.95 1.20
C GLU A 57 -1.01 29.45 1.56
N ILE A 58 -0.79 29.77 2.85
CA ILE A 58 -0.66 31.16 3.31
C ILE A 58 0.61 31.81 2.71
N LEU A 59 1.70 31.05 2.62
CA LEU A 59 2.95 31.52 2.01
C LEU A 59 2.80 31.75 0.50
N ASP A 60 2.17 30.85 -0.23
CA ASP A 60 1.86 31.00 -1.65
C ASP A 60 1.01 32.25 -1.90
N LYS A 61 0.02 32.47 -1.04
CA LYS A 61 -0.93 33.58 -1.16
C LYS A 61 -0.33 34.94 -0.79
N GLN A 62 0.41 35.02 0.32
CA GLN A 62 0.86 36.30 0.90
C GLN A 62 2.36 36.59 0.69
N PHE A 63 3.17 35.56 0.39
CA PHE A 63 4.62 35.64 0.16
C PHE A 63 5.02 34.86 -1.11
N PRO A 64 4.61 35.30 -2.31
CA PRO A 64 4.78 34.53 -3.55
C PRO A 64 6.23 34.06 -3.77
N GLY A 65 6.42 32.75 -3.97
CA GLY A 65 7.73 32.12 -4.20
C GLY A 65 8.50 31.73 -2.94
N MET A 66 8.06 32.12 -1.74
CA MET A 66 8.68 31.66 -0.48
C MET A 66 8.34 30.21 -0.16
N SER A 67 7.13 29.76 -0.51
CA SER A 67 6.71 28.35 -0.44
C SER A 67 7.67 27.41 -1.18
N ALA A 68 8.22 27.83 -2.33
CA ALA A 68 9.14 27.03 -3.13
C ALA A 68 10.41 26.66 -2.37
N GLN A 69 10.86 27.48 -1.40
CA GLN A 69 12.00 27.13 -0.55
C GLN A 69 11.67 26.05 0.49
N PHE A 70 10.39 25.89 0.82
CA PHE A 70 9.86 24.84 1.67
C PHE A 70 9.32 23.64 0.87
N GLY A 71 9.32 23.75 -0.46
CA GLY A 71 8.97 22.67 -1.36
C GLY A 71 9.97 21.54 -1.24
N ILE A 72 9.47 20.30 -1.19
CA ILE A 72 10.30 19.09 -1.04
C ILE A 72 11.28 18.95 -2.22
N ASP A 73 10.93 19.52 -3.38
CA ASP A 73 11.73 19.47 -4.61
C ASP A 73 12.91 20.45 -4.61
N ALA A 74 12.91 21.45 -3.74
CA ALA A 74 13.96 22.46 -3.73
C ALA A 74 15.29 21.85 -3.28
N VAL A 75 16.23 21.79 -4.22
CA VAL A 75 17.59 21.38 -3.88
C VAL A 75 18.29 22.55 -3.20
N SER A 76 18.73 22.33 -1.97
CA SER A 76 19.48 23.32 -1.19
C SER A 76 20.65 22.66 -0.48
N GLY A 77 21.70 23.45 -0.25
CA GLY A 77 22.83 23.08 0.57
C GLY A 77 23.02 24.06 1.70
N THR A 78 23.23 23.54 2.91
CA THR A 78 23.44 24.34 4.11
C THR A 78 24.88 24.19 4.55
N TYR A 79 25.71 25.19 4.28
CA TYR A 79 27.10 25.22 4.74
C TYR A 79 27.12 25.66 6.20
N VAL A 80 27.53 24.77 7.08
CA VAL A 80 27.75 25.05 8.50
C VAL A 80 29.24 25.25 8.71
N ILE A 81 29.60 26.46 9.12
CA ILE A 81 30.98 26.94 9.24
C ILE A 81 31.30 27.08 10.71
N GLN A 82 32.39 26.46 11.16
CA GLN A 82 32.89 26.58 12.52
C GLN A 82 34.32 27.14 12.51
N ALA A 83 34.55 28.11 13.39
CA ALA A 83 35.88 28.68 13.61
C ALA A 83 36.80 27.64 14.30
N PRO A 84 38.11 27.67 14.02
CA PRO A 84 39.08 26.84 14.75
C PRO A 84 38.99 27.06 16.26
N ASP A 85 39.26 26.00 17.03
CA ASP A 85 39.17 26.00 18.48
C ASP A 85 39.85 27.22 19.12
N GLY A 86 39.10 27.96 19.94
CA GLY A 86 39.57 29.16 20.64
C GLY A 86 39.54 30.45 19.82
N THR A 87 39.10 30.42 18.56
CA THR A 87 38.94 31.60 17.69
C THR A 87 37.46 31.88 17.38
N LYS A 88 37.17 33.05 16.81
CA LYS A 88 35.83 33.44 16.37
C LYS A 88 35.78 33.67 14.87
N LEU A 89 34.60 33.52 14.26
CA LEU A 89 34.40 33.87 12.84
C LEU A 89 34.53 35.37 12.59
N THR A 90 34.39 36.20 13.64
CA THR A 90 34.65 37.65 13.59
C THR A 90 36.14 38.01 13.52
N ASP A 91 37.04 37.05 13.78
CA ASP A 91 38.47 37.29 13.68
C ASP A 91 38.85 37.52 12.22
N LYS A 92 39.80 38.44 11.97
CA LYS A 92 40.13 38.94 10.64
C LYS A 92 40.44 37.84 9.63
N ASP A 93 41.22 36.84 10.04
CA ASP A 93 41.66 35.75 9.16
C ASP A 93 40.52 34.78 8.85
N ASN A 94 39.68 34.48 9.86
CA ASN A 94 38.50 33.62 9.70
C ASN A 94 37.43 34.30 8.84
N SER A 95 37.12 35.58 9.08
CA SER A 95 36.18 36.36 8.27
C SER A 95 36.64 36.43 6.80
N ALA A 96 37.94 36.60 6.56
CA ALA A 96 38.50 36.60 5.19
C ALA A 96 38.43 35.21 4.52
N ALA A 97 38.48 34.12 5.30
CA ALA A 97 38.24 32.78 4.80
C ALA A 97 36.76 32.55 4.44
N VAL A 98 35.82 33.09 5.22
CA VAL A 98 34.38 33.08 4.91
C VAL A 98 34.05 33.89 3.65
N ASP A 99 34.67 35.07 3.47
CA ASP A 99 34.50 35.88 2.25
C ASP A 99 35.01 35.16 1.00
N ALA A 100 36.11 34.42 1.13
CA ALA A 100 36.64 33.59 0.05
C ALA A 100 35.67 32.44 -0.28
N LEU A 101 35.14 31.73 0.72
CA LEU A 101 34.13 30.69 0.52
C LEU A 101 32.92 31.20 -0.25
N ILE A 102 32.41 32.39 0.09
CA ILE A 102 31.25 32.98 -0.61
C ILE A 102 31.59 33.33 -2.05
N THR A 103 32.82 33.77 -2.30
CA THR A 103 33.31 34.04 -3.66
C THR A 103 33.36 32.74 -4.47
N ASP A 104 33.85 31.66 -3.87
CA ASP A 104 33.92 30.34 -4.51
C ASP A 104 32.51 29.75 -4.76
N LEU A 105 31.58 29.92 -3.82
CA LEU A 105 30.17 29.54 -3.99
C LEU A 105 29.48 30.31 -5.11
N ARG A 106 29.76 31.61 -5.24
CA ARG A 106 29.26 32.42 -6.36
C ARG A 106 29.87 32.00 -7.69
N ALA A 107 31.08 31.44 -7.71
CA ALA A 107 31.68 30.91 -8.93
C ALA A 107 30.93 29.69 -9.47
N LEU A 108 30.19 28.94 -8.63
CA LEU A 108 29.29 27.86 -9.06
C LEU A 108 28.09 28.35 -9.91
N VAL A 109 27.84 29.66 -9.94
CA VAL A 109 26.86 30.30 -10.84
C VAL A 109 27.42 30.46 -12.25
N ALA A 110 28.75 30.60 -12.39
CA ALA A 110 29.44 30.99 -13.63
C ALA A 110 30.09 29.81 -14.38
N GLY A 111 29.86 28.57 -13.95
CA GLY A 111 30.32 27.37 -14.65
C GLY A 111 29.70 27.22 -16.04
N ASP A 112 30.38 26.47 -16.93
CA ASP A 112 29.79 26.00 -18.20
C ASP A 112 28.45 25.30 -17.93
N ASP A 113 27.53 25.20 -18.90
CA ASP A 113 26.14 24.72 -18.68
C ASP A 113 26.03 23.39 -17.90
N ARG A 114 27.10 22.59 -17.87
CA ARG A 114 27.19 21.32 -17.10
C ARG A 114 27.51 21.47 -15.61
N HIS A 115 28.04 22.61 -15.17
CA HIS A 115 28.50 22.88 -13.79
C HIS A 115 27.85 24.11 -13.17
N ARG A 116 26.95 24.79 -13.89
CA ARG A 116 26.11 25.84 -13.32
C ARG A 116 25.13 25.20 -12.34
N LEU A 117 25.44 25.36 -11.06
CA LEU A 117 24.74 24.67 -9.97
C LEU A 117 23.84 25.59 -9.16
N VAL A 118 24.07 26.91 -9.22
CA VAL A 118 23.34 27.90 -8.42
C VAL A 118 22.73 28.93 -9.36
N ALA A 119 21.46 29.26 -9.15
CA ALA A 119 20.77 30.30 -9.90
C ALA A 119 21.42 31.67 -9.62
N GLU A 120 21.51 32.54 -10.64
CA GLU A 120 22.23 33.81 -10.54
C GLU A 120 21.68 34.74 -9.45
N LYS A 121 20.34 34.80 -9.34
CA LYS A 121 19.65 35.56 -8.30
C LYS A 121 19.96 35.04 -6.89
N ALA A 122 20.12 33.73 -6.73
CA ALA A 122 20.47 33.12 -5.46
C ALA A 122 21.93 33.38 -5.07
N GLY A 123 22.86 33.23 -6.02
CA GLY A 123 24.28 33.53 -5.78
C GLY A 123 24.51 35.00 -5.41
N ALA A 124 23.77 35.93 -6.03
CA ALA A 124 23.80 37.35 -5.69
C ALA A 124 23.28 37.64 -4.26
N ALA A 125 22.37 36.82 -3.74
CA ALA A 125 21.79 36.99 -2.41
C ALA A 125 22.69 36.44 -1.28
N LEU A 126 23.72 35.64 -1.59
CA LEU A 126 24.65 35.13 -0.58
C LEU A 126 25.41 36.29 0.08
N GLN A 127 25.37 36.37 1.41
CA GLN A 127 26.06 37.39 2.18
C GLN A 127 26.98 36.74 3.22
N ASN A 128 28.03 37.45 3.63
CA ASN A 128 28.87 36.97 4.72
C ASN A 128 28.02 36.89 6.01
N PRO A 129 27.93 35.73 6.67
CA PRO A 129 27.12 35.57 7.88
C PRO A 129 27.53 36.53 9.00
N VAL A 130 28.82 36.88 9.09
CA VAL A 130 29.30 37.90 10.03
C VAL A 130 28.77 39.28 9.65
N ALA A 131 28.82 39.64 8.37
CA ALA A 131 28.32 40.93 7.87
C ALA A 131 26.79 41.04 7.98
N ALA A 132 26.06 39.96 7.66
CA ALA A 132 24.60 39.88 7.80
C ALA A 132 24.20 40.04 9.27
N THR A 133 24.88 39.36 10.18
CA THR A 133 24.66 39.49 11.63
C THR A 133 25.01 40.89 12.14
N GLN A 134 26.06 41.50 11.61
CA GLN A 134 26.41 42.88 11.93
C GLN A 134 25.34 43.88 11.45
N ALA A 135 24.78 43.67 10.26
CA ALA A 135 23.72 44.50 9.70
C ALA A 135 22.43 44.45 10.53
N MET A 136 22.19 43.32 11.21
CA MET A 136 21.08 43.16 12.17
C MET A 136 21.36 43.82 13.54
N GLY A 137 22.56 44.37 13.78
CA GLY A 137 22.96 44.94 15.08
C GLY A 137 23.30 43.89 16.14
N CYS A 138 23.36 42.62 15.75
CA CYS A 138 23.42 41.49 16.67
C CYS A 138 24.79 41.22 17.28
N LEU A 139 25.85 41.83 16.73
CA LEU A 139 27.20 41.78 17.32
C LEU A 139 27.35 42.71 18.53
N THR A 140 26.50 43.73 18.67
CA THR A 140 26.54 44.68 19.80
C THR A 140 25.44 44.40 20.82
N THR A 141 24.22 44.09 20.36
CA THR A 141 23.08 43.74 21.21
C THR A 141 22.45 42.44 20.72
N ALA A 142 22.72 41.33 21.41
CA ALA A 142 22.19 40.01 21.07
C ALA A 142 20.76 39.83 21.64
N ASP A 143 19.83 40.68 21.20
CA ASP A 143 18.40 40.55 21.54
C ASP A 143 17.82 39.32 20.84
N PRO A 144 17.31 38.29 21.55
CA PRO A 144 16.76 37.10 20.93
C PRO A 144 15.68 37.39 19.88
N ALA A 145 14.82 38.39 20.08
CA ALA A 145 13.74 38.68 19.13
C ALA A 145 14.26 39.15 17.75
N THR A 146 15.43 39.78 17.73
CA THR A 146 16.08 40.30 16.51
C THR A 146 17.14 39.33 15.99
N CYS A 147 17.93 38.74 16.88
CA CYS A 147 19.13 37.97 16.55
C CYS A 147 18.91 36.47 16.42
N ALA A 148 17.70 36.00 16.69
CA ALA A 148 17.25 34.63 16.43
C ALA A 148 17.48 34.17 14.98
N GLY A 149 17.23 35.05 14.02
CA GLY A 149 17.46 34.77 12.60
C GLY A 149 18.89 35.09 12.13
N ALA A 150 19.81 35.43 13.03
CA ALA A 150 21.17 35.77 12.65
C ALA A 150 21.89 34.51 12.15
N PRO A 151 22.57 34.56 10.99
CA PRO A 151 23.30 33.42 10.46
C PRO A 151 24.59 33.12 11.23
N LEU A 152 24.92 33.88 12.28
CA LEU A 152 26.04 33.65 13.21
C LEU A 152 25.50 33.46 14.63
N ASN A 153 26.04 32.50 15.36
CA ASN A 153 25.57 32.11 16.70
C ASN A 153 25.91 33.12 17.81
N VAL A 154 25.30 34.30 17.79
CA VAL A 154 25.54 35.34 18.82
C VAL A 154 24.76 35.11 20.11
N LEU A 155 23.70 34.29 20.07
CA LEU A 155 22.85 33.98 21.22
C LEU A 155 23.46 32.89 22.13
N ASN A 156 24.43 32.12 21.63
CA ASN A 156 25.12 31.10 22.42
C ASN A 156 26.01 31.78 23.47
N LYS A 157 25.74 31.50 24.75
CA LYS A 157 26.45 32.11 25.88
C LYS A 157 27.84 31.53 26.11
N GLU A 158 28.07 30.28 25.73
CA GLU A 158 29.30 29.54 25.97
C GLU A 158 30.33 29.81 24.87
N ALA A 159 29.88 29.79 23.61
CA ALA A 159 30.73 29.95 22.44
C ALA A 159 30.09 30.91 21.41
N PRO A 160 30.00 32.23 21.71
CA PRO A 160 29.40 33.18 20.79
C PRO A 160 30.30 33.45 19.58
N ALA A 161 29.68 33.58 18.40
CA ALA A 161 30.33 33.90 17.12
C ALA A 161 31.37 32.89 16.64
N THR A 162 31.20 31.62 16.99
CA THR A 162 32.06 30.50 16.58
C THR A 162 31.48 29.67 15.45
N VAL A 163 30.15 29.66 15.28
CA VAL A 163 29.44 28.87 14.27
C VAL A 163 28.53 29.76 13.44
N ALA A 164 28.55 29.56 12.12
CA ALA A 164 27.67 30.24 11.18
C ALA A 164 27.00 29.26 10.21
N VAL A 165 25.83 29.64 9.70
CA VAL A 165 25.04 28.86 8.75
C VAL A 165 24.82 29.69 7.49
N LEU A 166 25.07 29.11 6.31
CA LEU A 166 24.82 29.70 5.01
C LEU A 166 24.01 28.74 4.15
N THR A 167 22.78 29.10 3.81
CA THR A 167 21.92 28.29 2.92
C THR A 167 22.08 28.75 1.47
N VAL A 168 22.35 27.80 0.58
CA VAL A 168 22.57 28.01 -0.85
C VAL A 168 21.54 27.17 -1.62
N PRO A 169 20.57 27.77 -2.32
CA PRO A 169 19.68 27.01 -3.18
C PRO A 169 20.41 26.66 -4.49
N PHE A 170 20.21 25.42 -4.95
CA PHE A 170 20.79 24.88 -6.17
C PHE A 170 19.73 24.82 -7.27
N ASP A 171 20.13 25.10 -8.50
CA ASP A 171 19.27 25.07 -9.69
C ASP A 171 19.20 23.65 -10.25
N ILE A 172 18.75 22.72 -9.41
CA ILE A 172 18.53 21.31 -9.74
C ILE A 172 17.04 21.03 -9.57
N ALA A 173 16.43 20.42 -10.57
CA ALA A 173 14.97 20.27 -10.65
C ALA A 173 14.36 19.44 -9.51
N SER A 174 15.09 18.42 -9.03
CA SER A 174 14.67 17.57 -7.92
C SER A 174 15.87 17.02 -7.16
N ALA A 175 15.65 16.60 -5.92
CA ALA A 175 16.69 15.93 -5.12
C ALA A 175 17.17 14.60 -5.74
N MET A 176 16.36 13.97 -6.60
CA MET A 176 16.71 12.74 -7.31
C MET A 176 17.65 12.96 -8.50
N ASP A 177 17.68 14.17 -9.05
CA ASP A 177 18.52 14.52 -10.22
C ASP A 177 19.95 14.92 -9.82
N ILE A 178 20.26 14.93 -8.52
CA ILE A 178 21.58 15.28 -7.99
C ILE A 178 22.59 14.18 -8.33
N THR A 179 23.55 14.50 -9.19
CA THR A 179 24.62 13.57 -9.52
C THR A 179 25.71 13.57 -8.45
N ASP A 180 26.46 12.46 -8.34
CA ASP A 180 27.62 12.37 -7.46
C ASP A 180 28.68 13.45 -7.77
N GLU A 181 28.83 13.80 -9.05
CA GLU A 181 29.71 14.88 -9.49
C GLU A 181 29.24 16.24 -8.95
N GLN A 182 27.94 16.56 -9.06
CA GLN A 182 27.38 17.81 -8.55
C GLN A 182 27.54 17.92 -7.03
N ARG A 183 27.28 16.83 -6.30
CA ARG A 183 27.49 16.74 -4.84
C ARG A 183 28.95 16.93 -4.46
N GLN A 184 29.87 16.28 -5.16
CA GLN A 184 31.31 16.44 -4.93
C GLN A 184 31.76 17.88 -5.19
N VAL A 185 31.28 18.51 -6.26
CA VAL A 185 31.59 19.93 -6.55
C VAL A 185 31.05 20.84 -5.44
N ALA A 186 29.81 20.64 -5.00
CA ALA A 186 29.22 21.40 -3.91
C ALA A 186 29.97 21.21 -2.58
N TYR A 187 30.48 20.02 -2.30
CA TYR A 187 31.27 19.77 -1.09
C TYR A 187 32.71 20.34 -1.20
N ALA A 188 33.36 20.16 -2.34
CA ALA A 188 34.77 20.55 -2.58
C ALA A 188 34.96 22.06 -2.68
N VAL A 189 33.91 22.83 -2.99
CA VAL A 189 33.96 24.31 -3.01
C VAL A 189 34.45 24.90 -1.67
N ALA A 190 34.28 24.17 -0.57
CA ALA A 190 34.73 24.58 0.75
C ALA A 190 36.17 24.16 1.10
N ASP A 191 36.86 23.38 0.26
CA ASP A 191 38.24 22.93 0.51
C ASP A 191 39.23 24.09 0.75
N PRO A 192 39.17 25.23 0.03
CA PRO A 192 40.04 26.37 0.32
C PRO A 192 39.80 26.96 1.71
N ALA A 193 38.55 26.96 2.19
CA ALA A 193 38.20 27.43 3.53
C ALA A 193 38.69 26.43 4.61
N ARG A 194 38.54 25.12 4.36
CA ARG A 194 39.08 24.05 5.21
C ARG A 194 40.60 24.12 5.32
N ALA A 195 41.29 24.38 4.21
CA ALA A 195 42.74 24.55 4.18
C ALA A 195 43.24 25.77 4.99
N ARG A 196 42.37 26.76 5.27
CA ARG A 196 42.65 27.91 6.14
C ARG A 196 42.31 27.65 7.61
N GLY A 197 41.88 26.44 7.96
CA GLY A 197 41.61 26.01 9.33
C GLY A 197 40.16 26.15 9.78
N LEU A 198 39.24 26.59 8.91
CA LEU A 198 37.80 26.52 9.20
C LEU A 198 37.32 25.06 9.11
N VAL A 199 36.36 24.67 9.94
CA VAL A 199 35.59 23.45 9.72
C VAL A 199 34.36 23.85 8.92
N VAL A 200 34.14 23.24 7.75
CA VAL A 200 33.00 23.56 6.89
C VAL A 200 32.35 22.27 6.44
N GLU A 201 31.16 22.03 6.93
CA GLU A 201 30.37 20.85 6.60
C GLU A 201 29.11 21.25 5.82
N LEU A 202 28.67 20.36 4.94
CA LEU A 202 27.55 20.59 4.03
C LEU A 202 26.37 19.73 4.50
N GLY A 203 25.27 20.39 4.87
CA GLY A 203 23.95 19.79 5.04
C GLY A 203 23.04 20.14 3.86
N GLY A 204 21.75 19.87 4.00
CA GLY A 204 20.72 20.08 2.99
C GLY A 204 20.55 18.90 2.02
N SER A 205 19.58 19.00 1.13
CA SER A 205 19.24 17.94 0.17
C SER A 205 20.40 17.60 -0.78
N ILE A 206 21.29 18.55 -1.08
CA ILE A 206 22.49 18.26 -1.89
C ILE A 206 23.52 17.41 -1.18
N ALA A 207 23.63 17.52 0.15
CA ALA A 207 24.56 16.74 0.95
C ALA A 207 24.12 15.29 1.13
N ARG A 208 22.81 15.04 1.01
CA ARG A 208 22.23 13.71 1.21
C ARG A 208 22.66 12.80 0.07
N GLU A 209 23.55 11.88 0.39
CA GLU A 209 23.87 10.76 -0.48
C GLU A 209 22.70 9.78 -0.41
N GLN A 210 21.98 9.63 -1.52
CA GLN A 210 20.99 8.56 -1.62
C GLN A 210 21.75 7.24 -1.70
N GLU A 211 21.91 6.59 -0.54
CA GLU A 211 22.49 5.25 -0.48
C GLU A 211 21.53 4.28 -1.17
N GLN A 212 21.76 4.05 -2.46
CA GLN A 212 21.12 2.94 -3.15
C GLN A 212 21.46 1.63 -2.44
N PRO A 213 20.55 0.64 -2.41
CA PRO A 213 20.82 -0.64 -1.79
C PRO A 213 22.14 -1.19 -2.33
N SER A 214 23.11 -1.44 -1.45
CA SER A 214 24.48 -1.80 -1.86
C SER A 214 24.53 -3.12 -2.66
N GLY A 215 23.42 -3.88 -2.68
CA GLY A 215 23.33 -5.25 -3.15
C GLY A 215 24.09 -6.24 -2.26
N GLN A 216 24.89 -5.75 -1.30
CA GLN A 216 25.71 -6.59 -0.43
C GLN A 216 24.83 -7.32 0.59
N ALA A 217 23.88 -6.65 1.22
CA ALA A 217 22.96 -7.30 2.15
C ALA A 217 22.16 -8.42 1.47
N GLU A 218 21.71 -8.21 0.23
CA GLU A 218 20.99 -9.22 -0.55
C GLU A 218 21.88 -10.43 -0.87
N LEU A 219 23.12 -10.18 -1.32
CA LEU A 219 24.08 -11.24 -1.64
C LEU A 219 24.46 -12.06 -0.40
N ILE A 220 24.67 -11.40 0.73
CA ILE A 220 24.96 -12.04 2.01
C ILE A 220 23.75 -12.87 2.46
N GLY A 221 22.54 -12.29 2.42
CA GLY A 221 21.30 -12.97 2.78
C GLY A 221 21.07 -14.23 1.94
N MET A 222 21.23 -14.14 0.61
CA MET A 222 21.16 -15.29 -0.30
C MET A 222 22.28 -16.32 -0.04
N GLY A 223 23.49 -15.87 0.27
CA GLY A 223 24.62 -16.74 0.60
C GLY A 223 24.34 -17.57 1.85
N VAL A 224 23.84 -16.94 2.92
CA VAL A 224 23.45 -17.65 4.14
C VAL A 224 22.26 -18.57 3.88
N ALA A 225 21.25 -18.11 3.14
CA ALA A 225 20.11 -18.93 2.75
C ALA A 225 20.55 -20.19 1.98
N LEU A 226 21.50 -20.07 1.04
CA LEU A 226 22.08 -21.21 0.32
C LEU A 226 22.70 -22.21 1.30
N VAL A 227 23.48 -21.76 2.28
CA VAL A 227 24.08 -22.64 3.30
C VAL A 227 23.00 -23.36 4.12
N VAL A 228 21.99 -22.64 4.59
CA VAL A 228 20.87 -23.23 5.35
C VAL A 228 20.12 -24.25 4.50
N MET A 229 19.91 -23.97 3.20
CA MET A 229 19.23 -24.87 2.27
C MET A 229 20.04 -26.12 1.95
N VAL A 230 21.37 -26.00 1.81
CA VAL A 230 22.30 -27.13 1.68
C VAL A 230 22.16 -28.05 2.88
N ILE A 231 22.07 -27.50 4.09
CA ILE A 231 21.84 -28.26 5.32
C ILE A 231 20.41 -28.83 5.35
N ALA A 232 19.39 -28.04 5.06
CA ALA A 232 17.99 -28.46 5.12
C ALA A 232 17.72 -29.67 4.20
N PHE A 233 18.22 -29.63 2.97
CA PHE A 233 18.03 -30.72 2.00
C PHE A 233 19.10 -31.81 2.06
N GLY A 234 20.30 -31.50 2.56
CA GLY A 234 21.45 -32.40 2.48
C GLY A 234 21.96 -32.62 1.04
N ALA A 235 21.70 -31.67 0.15
CA ALA A 235 22.08 -31.73 -1.27
C ALA A 235 22.33 -30.32 -1.83
N ILE A 236 23.48 -30.13 -2.47
CA ILE A 236 23.91 -28.82 -2.99
C ILE A 236 23.03 -28.37 -4.16
N VAL A 237 22.79 -29.24 -5.14
CA VAL A 237 22.00 -28.90 -6.34
C VAL A 237 20.56 -28.52 -5.98
N ALA A 238 19.96 -29.21 -5.00
CA ALA A 238 18.61 -28.86 -4.51
C ALA A 238 18.55 -27.46 -3.89
N ALA A 239 19.62 -27.00 -3.24
CA ALA A 239 19.68 -25.69 -2.61
C ALA A 239 19.75 -24.53 -3.63
N PHE A 240 20.31 -24.77 -4.82
CA PHE A 240 20.34 -23.76 -5.89
C PHE A 240 18.97 -23.51 -6.53
N VAL A 241 18.07 -24.50 -6.55
CA VAL A 241 16.77 -24.34 -7.23
C VAL A 241 15.93 -23.19 -6.62
N PRO A 242 15.76 -23.11 -5.29
CA PRO A 242 15.12 -21.97 -4.61
C PRO A 242 15.77 -20.61 -4.88
N ILE A 243 17.10 -20.55 -4.97
CA ILE A 243 17.81 -19.30 -5.25
C ILE A 243 17.54 -18.84 -6.69
N VAL A 244 17.56 -19.75 -7.66
CA VAL A 244 17.22 -19.42 -9.06
C VAL A 244 15.78 -18.91 -9.16
N THR A 245 14.83 -19.54 -8.44
CA THR A 245 13.45 -19.05 -8.43
C THR A 245 13.32 -17.68 -7.79
N ALA A 246 14.09 -17.39 -6.72
CA ALA A 246 14.12 -16.09 -6.07
C ALA A 246 14.68 -15.00 -6.99
N ILE A 247 15.81 -15.25 -7.67
CA ILE A 247 16.41 -14.28 -8.61
C ILE A 247 15.45 -13.98 -9.76
N VAL A 248 14.83 -15.01 -10.36
CA VAL A 248 13.89 -14.81 -11.48
C VAL A 248 12.61 -14.12 -11.02
N GLY A 249 12.06 -14.51 -9.87
CA GLY A 249 10.85 -13.90 -9.30
C GLY A 249 11.07 -12.45 -8.92
N LEU A 250 12.16 -12.15 -8.22
CA LEU A 250 12.52 -10.79 -7.85
C LEU A 250 12.86 -9.94 -9.09
N GLY A 251 13.63 -10.48 -10.04
CA GLY A 251 13.96 -9.76 -11.28
C GLY A 251 12.70 -9.39 -12.06
N ALA A 252 11.71 -10.30 -12.16
CA ALA A 252 10.43 -9.98 -12.79
C ALA A 252 9.66 -8.90 -12.01
N ALA A 253 9.64 -8.97 -10.68
CA ALA A 253 8.99 -7.96 -9.84
C ALA A 253 9.65 -6.58 -10.00
N MET A 254 10.98 -6.49 -9.93
CA MET A 254 11.74 -5.25 -10.13
C MET A 254 11.49 -4.64 -11.51
N LEU A 255 11.45 -5.46 -12.57
CA LEU A 255 11.16 -4.97 -13.92
C LEU A 255 9.73 -4.44 -14.05
N VAL A 256 8.74 -5.07 -13.38
CA VAL A 256 7.36 -4.56 -13.36
C VAL A 256 7.26 -3.25 -12.57
N ILE A 257 7.93 -3.16 -11.42
CA ILE A 257 7.98 -1.93 -10.61
C ILE A 257 8.65 -0.81 -11.41
N SER A 258 9.79 -1.08 -12.05
CA SER A 258 10.48 -0.12 -12.91
C SER A 258 9.64 0.28 -14.12
N LEU A 259 8.92 -0.65 -14.75
CA LEU A 259 8.01 -0.32 -15.85
C LEU A 259 6.84 0.56 -15.40
N SER A 260 6.39 0.41 -14.15
CA SER A 260 5.30 1.22 -13.61
C SER A 260 5.67 2.70 -13.45
N THR A 261 6.97 3.03 -13.35
CA THR A 261 7.42 4.44 -13.31
C THR A 261 7.09 5.23 -14.57
N ALA A 262 6.72 4.55 -15.67
CA ALA A 262 6.27 5.21 -16.89
C ALA A 262 4.95 5.98 -16.72
N VAL A 263 4.06 5.49 -15.83
CA VAL A 263 2.68 5.99 -15.67
C VAL A 263 2.37 6.54 -14.29
N VAL A 264 3.14 6.16 -13.27
CA VAL A 264 2.99 6.62 -11.88
C VAL A 264 4.36 6.91 -11.29
N GLU A 265 4.44 7.83 -10.33
CA GLU A 265 5.65 8.05 -9.55
C GLU A 265 5.77 6.96 -8.47
N VAL A 266 6.93 6.29 -8.42
CA VAL A 266 7.18 5.19 -7.49
C VAL A 266 8.37 5.55 -6.60
N PRO A 267 8.23 5.53 -5.27
CA PRO A 267 9.34 5.75 -4.35
C PRO A 267 10.44 4.71 -4.48
N SER A 268 11.69 5.13 -4.33
CA SER A 268 12.87 4.27 -4.42
C SER A 268 12.83 3.16 -3.35
N PHE A 269 12.36 3.48 -2.14
CA PHE A 269 12.14 2.55 -1.03
C PHE A 269 11.21 1.38 -1.39
N THR A 270 10.35 1.53 -2.40
CA THR A 270 9.50 0.45 -2.92
C THR A 270 10.33 -0.73 -3.41
N THR A 271 11.45 -0.46 -4.10
CA THR A 271 12.33 -1.51 -4.62
C THR A 271 13.11 -2.22 -3.52
N PHE A 272 13.58 -1.47 -2.53
CA PHE A 272 14.26 -1.99 -1.35
C PHE A 272 13.35 -2.95 -0.58
N LEU A 273 12.10 -2.55 -0.34
CA LEU A 273 11.12 -3.40 0.31
C LEU A 273 10.76 -4.63 -0.54
N ALA A 274 10.55 -4.44 -1.85
CA ALA A 274 10.22 -5.51 -2.78
C ALA A 274 11.35 -6.55 -2.86
N SER A 275 12.62 -6.14 -2.80
CA SER A 275 13.75 -7.05 -2.81
C SER A 275 13.84 -7.86 -1.53
N MET A 276 13.75 -7.19 -0.39
CA MET A 276 13.77 -7.79 0.94
C MET A 276 12.66 -8.85 1.09
N ILE A 277 11.41 -8.51 0.76
CA ILE A 277 10.27 -9.43 0.82
C ILE A 277 10.37 -10.51 -0.26
N GLY A 278 10.70 -10.12 -1.50
CA GLY A 278 10.72 -11.01 -2.65
C GLY A 278 11.71 -12.15 -2.50
N ILE A 279 12.92 -11.88 -2.00
CA ILE A 279 13.93 -12.90 -1.72
C ILE A 279 13.43 -13.83 -0.62
N ALA A 280 12.99 -13.27 0.51
CA ALA A 280 12.55 -14.05 1.67
C ALA A 280 11.40 -15.01 1.31
N LEU A 281 10.31 -14.49 0.72
CA LEU A 281 9.15 -15.29 0.32
C LEU A 281 9.48 -16.31 -0.76
N SER A 282 10.24 -15.93 -1.78
CA SER A 282 10.56 -16.84 -2.88
C SER A 282 11.36 -18.05 -2.39
N ILE A 283 12.34 -17.83 -1.52
CA ILE A 283 13.14 -18.91 -0.94
C ILE A 283 12.27 -19.78 -0.02
N ASP A 284 11.40 -19.18 0.79
CA ASP A 284 10.56 -19.92 1.73
C ASP A 284 9.52 -20.82 1.00
N TYR A 285 8.79 -20.27 0.04
CA TYR A 285 7.83 -21.03 -0.77
C TYR A 285 8.49 -22.13 -1.58
N ALA A 286 9.67 -21.86 -2.12
CA ALA A 286 10.49 -22.85 -2.78
C ALA A 286 10.92 -23.98 -1.83
N LEU A 287 11.34 -23.65 -0.60
CA LEU A 287 11.72 -24.63 0.42
C LEU A 287 10.56 -25.60 0.71
N PHE A 288 9.34 -25.10 0.93
CA PHE A 288 8.17 -25.94 1.21
C PHE A 288 7.88 -26.94 0.08
N ILE A 289 7.86 -26.47 -1.17
CA ILE A 289 7.55 -27.31 -2.34
C ILE A 289 8.65 -28.35 -2.58
N VAL A 290 9.93 -27.98 -2.45
CA VAL A 290 11.06 -28.91 -2.64
C VAL A 290 11.10 -29.94 -1.51
N SER A 291 10.85 -29.52 -0.26
CA SER A 291 10.78 -30.42 0.89
C SER A 291 9.68 -31.47 0.70
N ARG A 292 8.47 -31.04 0.29
CA ARG A 292 7.37 -31.96 0.00
C ARG A 292 7.69 -32.87 -1.18
N TYR A 293 8.27 -32.34 -2.24
CA TYR A 293 8.69 -33.14 -3.41
C TYR A 293 9.71 -34.23 -3.03
N LYS A 294 10.68 -33.92 -2.17
CA LYS A 294 11.68 -34.88 -1.68
C LYS A 294 11.02 -36.06 -0.95
N HIS A 295 9.98 -35.79 -0.15
CA HIS A 295 9.22 -36.84 0.52
C HIS A 295 8.40 -37.66 -0.48
N GLU A 296 7.63 -37.00 -1.35
CA GLU A 296 6.78 -37.66 -2.34
C GLU A 296 7.57 -38.53 -3.33
N LEU A 297 8.84 -38.19 -3.62
CA LEU A 297 9.72 -39.03 -4.44
C LEU A 297 9.94 -40.45 -3.90
N ARG A 298 9.68 -40.70 -2.61
CA ARG A 298 9.80 -42.02 -2.00
C ARG A 298 8.53 -42.85 -2.08
N VAL A 299 7.37 -42.19 -2.14
CA VAL A 299 6.05 -42.82 -2.02
C VAL A 299 5.32 -42.84 -3.37
N ALA A 300 5.53 -41.82 -4.21
CA ALA A 300 4.87 -41.69 -5.50
C ALA A 300 5.49 -42.62 -6.56
N ALA A 301 4.67 -42.99 -7.55
CA ALA A 301 5.06 -43.92 -8.61
C ALA A 301 6.22 -43.42 -9.50
N ASN A 302 6.33 -42.10 -9.70
CA ASN A 302 7.40 -41.49 -10.49
C ASN A 302 7.62 -40.01 -10.10
N PRO A 303 8.73 -39.38 -10.53
CA PRO A 303 9.02 -37.98 -10.24
C PRO A 303 7.97 -36.98 -10.73
N GLU A 304 7.30 -37.24 -11.85
CA GLU A 304 6.22 -36.35 -12.35
C GLU A 304 5.01 -36.37 -11.40
N GLU A 305 4.64 -37.55 -10.90
CA GLU A 305 3.59 -37.72 -9.89
C GLU A 305 3.98 -37.01 -8.59
N ALA A 306 5.22 -37.18 -8.12
CA ALA A 306 5.72 -36.50 -6.93
C ALA A 306 5.66 -34.97 -7.05
N ALA A 307 6.02 -34.42 -8.22
CA ALA A 307 5.95 -32.98 -8.49
C ALA A 307 4.48 -32.50 -8.51
N GLY A 308 3.60 -33.26 -9.15
CA GLY A 308 2.16 -33.00 -9.14
C GLY A 308 1.58 -32.97 -7.73
N ILE A 309 1.85 -33.99 -6.91
CA ILE A 309 1.34 -34.06 -5.53
C ILE A 309 1.91 -32.90 -4.71
N SER A 310 3.21 -32.62 -4.82
CA SER A 310 3.85 -31.51 -4.09
C SER A 310 3.20 -30.16 -4.38
N VAL A 311 3.02 -29.80 -5.66
CA VAL A 311 2.36 -28.53 -6.04
C VAL A 311 0.87 -28.55 -5.68
N GLY A 312 0.23 -29.71 -5.74
CA GLY A 312 -1.17 -29.87 -5.36
C GLY A 312 -1.47 -29.72 -3.87
N THR A 313 -0.48 -29.95 -2.98
CA THR A 313 -0.64 -29.89 -1.51
C THR A 313 0.18 -28.79 -0.85
N ALA A 314 1.50 -28.73 -1.09
CA ALA A 314 2.33 -27.67 -0.54
C ALA A 314 2.17 -26.38 -1.36
N GLY A 315 2.00 -26.50 -2.68
CA GLY A 315 1.74 -25.36 -3.55
C GLY A 315 0.38 -24.69 -3.26
N SER A 316 -0.64 -25.44 -2.83
CA SER A 316 -1.90 -24.83 -2.37
C SER A 316 -1.69 -23.99 -1.11
N ALA A 317 -0.93 -24.50 -0.13
CA ALA A 317 -0.58 -23.74 1.06
C ALA A 317 0.21 -22.47 0.71
N VAL A 318 1.17 -22.55 -0.21
CA VAL A 318 1.95 -21.41 -0.73
C VAL A 318 1.05 -20.35 -1.39
N VAL A 319 0.06 -20.75 -2.19
CA VAL A 319 -0.86 -19.79 -2.82
C VAL A 319 -1.71 -19.06 -1.77
N PHE A 320 -2.17 -19.76 -0.72
CA PHE A 320 -2.91 -19.13 0.37
C PHE A 320 -2.05 -18.16 1.19
N ALA A 321 -0.85 -18.61 1.56
CA ALA A 321 0.20 -17.83 2.20
C ALA A 321 0.54 -16.54 1.43
N GLY A 322 0.81 -16.68 0.13
CA GLY A 322 1.12 -15.52 -0.69
C GLY A 322 -0.08 -14.58 -0.87
N LEU A 323 -1.31 -15.11 -0.94
CA LEU A 323 -2.50 -14.27 -0.97
C LEU A 323 -2.70 -13.50 0.34
N THR A 324 -2.44 -14.11 1.51
CA THR A 324 -2.46 -13.39 2.79
C THR A 324 -1.48 -12.22 2.79
N VAL A 325 -0.26 -12.43 2.29
CA VAL A 325 0.76 -11.38 2.19
C VAL A 325 0.34 -10.28 1.21
N ILE A 326 -0.14 -10.65 0.01
CA ILE A 326 -0.60 -9.70 -1.00
C ILE A 326 -1.75 -8.84 -0.48
N VAL A 327 -2.71 -9.43 0.24
CA VAL A 327 -3.82 -8.69 0.86
C VAL A 327 -3.31 -7.76 1.97
N ALA A 328 -2.40 -8.24 2.82
CA ALA A 328 -1.83 -7.42 3.90
C ALA A 328 -1.06 -6.20 3.35
N LEU A 329 -0.19 -6.42 2.37
CA LEU A 329 0.60 -5.36 1.75
C LEU A 329 -0.26 -4.44 0.86
N GLY A 330 -1.25 -5.00 0.15
CA GLY A 330 -2.21 -4.21 -0.62
C GLY A 330 -3.11 -3.33 0.27
N ALA A 331 -3.41 -3.76 1.50
CA ALA A 331 -4.19 -2.98 2.46
C ALA A 331 -3.48 -1.71 2.93
N LEU A 332 -2.15 -1.56 2.73
CA LEU A 332 -1.43 -0.31 2.98
C LEU A 332 -1.97 0.84 2.12
N SER A 333 -2.58 0.55 0.96
CA SER A 333 -3.27 1.55 0.14
C SER A 333 -4.41 2.26 0.86
N ILE A 334 -5.03 1.60 1.84
CA ILE A 334 -6.18 2.13 2.59
C ILE A 334 -5.74 3.21 3.60
N VAL A 335 -4.45 3.23 3.95
CA VAL A 335 -3.88 4.27 4.82
C VAL A 335 -4.04 5.66 4.17
N GLY A 336 -4.10 5.72 2.83
CA GLY A 336 -4.29 6.96 2.06
C GLY A 336 -3.01 7.78 1.90
N VAL A 337 -1.87 7.15 2.17
CA VAL A 337 -0.54 7.76 2.06
C VAL A 337 0.14 7.16 0.84
N ASN A 338 0.44 7.99 -0.17
CA ASN A 338 0.96 7.52 -1.46
C ASN A 338 2.23 6.69 -1.31
N PHE A 339 3.20 7.15 -0.51
CA PHE A 339 4.45 6.42 -0.32
C PHE A 339 4.23 5.01 0.25
N LEU A 340 3.39 4.87 1.29
CA LEU A 340 3.03 3.56 1.88
C LEU A 340 2.27 2.68 0.89
N THR A 341 1.42 3.29 0.07
CA THR A 341 0.63 2.60 -0.93
C THR A 341 1.54 1.95 -1.97
N PHE A 342 2.46 2.71 -2.55
CA PHE A 342 3.39 2.19 -3.55
C PHE A 342 4.38 1.19 -2.96
N MET A 343 4.89 1.43 -1.75
CA MET A 343 5.72 0.45 -1.03
C MET A 343 4.97 -0.87 -0.83
N GLY A 344 3.75 -0.82 -0.29
CA GLY A 344 2.89 -1.99 -0.10
C GLY A 344 2.58 -2.72 -1.42
N LEU A 345 2.22 -1.98 -2.46
CA LEU A 345 1.96 -2.55 -3.79
C LEU A 345 3.22 -3.18 -4.41
N GLY A 346 4.39 -2.56 -4.28
CA GLY A 346 5.65 -3.14 -4.75
C GLY A 346 6.01 -4.44 -4.01
N GLY A 347 5.82 -4.47 -2.69
CA GLY A 347 5.93 -5.69 -1.91
C GLY A 347 4.91 -6.77 -2.30
N ALA A 348 3.66 -6.38 -2.61
CA ALA A 348 2.63 -7.29 -3.10
C ALA A 348 2.95 -7.86 -4.49
N VAL A 349 3.54 -7.05 -5.38
CA VAL A 349 4.05 -7.49 -6.69
C VAL A 349 5.18 -8.52 -6.49
N ALA A 350 6.12 -8.26 -5.57
CA ALA A 350 7.18 -9.21 -5.24
C ALA A 350 6.61 -10.53 -4.69
N ALA A 351 5.63 -10.48 -3.78
CA ALA A 351 4.94 -11.65 -3.25
C ALA A 351 4.18 -12.43 -4.35
N PHE A 352 3.52 -11.72 -5.28
CA PHE A 352 2.84 -12.32 -6.42
C PHE A 352 3.81 -13.11 -7.30
N PHE A 353 4.95 -12.52 -7.66
CA PHE A 353 5.97 -13.22 -8.44
C PHE A 353 6.65 -14.36 -7.67
N ALA A 354 6.79 -14.25 -6.35
CA ALA A 354 7.26 -15.35 -5.49
C ALA A 354 6.32 -16.56 -5.57
N VAL A 355 4.99 -16.36 -5.47
CA VAL A 355 4.00 -17.43 -5.64
C VAL A 355 4.03 -17.98 -7.07
N LEU A 356 4.06 -17.11 -8.07
CA LEU A 356 4.00 -17.49 -9.48
C LEU A 356 5.21 -18.35 -9.86
N THR A 357 6.42 -17.97 -9.44
CA THR A 357 7.63 -18.77 -9.66
C THR A 357 7.61 -20.08 -8.87
N ALA A 358 7.08 -20.09 -7.64
CA ALA A 358 6.94 -21.30 -6.83
C ALA A 358 5.99 -22.35 -7.46
N ILE A 359 4.92 -21.94 -8.14
CA ILE A 359 3.96 -22.88 -8.74
C ILE A 359 4.25 -23.19 -10.23
N THR A 360 5.11 -22.41 -10.91
CA THR A 360 5.42 -22.60 -12.35
C THR A 360 6.88 -22.94 -12.61
N LEU A 361 7.80 -22.06 -12.25
CA LEU A 361 9.22 -22.17 -12.53
C LEU A 361 9.86 -23.29 -11.71
N MET A 362 9.52 -23.37 -10.42
CA MET A 362 10.01 -24.41 -9.51
C MET A 362 9.74 -25.83 -10.03
N PRO A 363 8.49 -26.26 -10.34
CA PRO A 363 8.25 -27.61 -10.87
C PRO A 363 8.97 -27.87 -12.22
N ALA A 364 9.15 -26.85 -13.06
CA ALA A 364 9.93 -26.97 -14.28
C ALA A 364 11.43 -27.20 -14.00
N LEU A 365 12.01 -26.47 -13.04
CA LEU A 365 13.40 -26.66 -12.60
C LEU A 365 13.59 -28.03 -11.92
N LEU A 366 12.65 -28.48 -11.08
CA LEU A 366 12.66 -29.83 -10.52
C LEU A 366 12.71 -30.90 -11.61
N GLY A 367 11.94 -30.71 -12.69
CA GLY A 367 11.99 -31.56 -13.87
C GLY A 367 13.31 -31.47 -14.63
N ALA A 368 13.90 -30.28 -14.73
CA ALA A 368 15.14 -30.03 -15.48
C ALA A 368 16.35 -30.67 -14.80
N PHE A 369 16.52 -30.46 -13.48
CA PHE A 369 17.58 -31.07 -12.70
C PHE A 369 17.32 -32.57 -12.46
N GLY A 370 16.06 -32.99 -12.33
CA GLY A 370 15.64 -34.39 -12.29
C GLY A 370 16.47 -35.25 -11.34
N ARG A 371 17.23 -36.21 -11.91
CA ARG A 371 18.07 -37.16 -11.15
C ARG A 371 19.26 -36.54 -10.42
N PHE A 372 19.69 -35.34 -10.81
CA PHE A 372 20.84 -34.64 -10.21
C PHE A 372 20.46 -33.84 -8.96
N LEU A 373 19.17 -33.57 -8.76
CA LEU A 373 18.70 -32.66 -7.71
C LEU A 373 19.19 -33.04 -6.31
N PHE A 374 19.19 -34.34 -5.97
CA PHE A 374 19.61 -34.85 -4.67
C PHE A 374 20.92 -35.66 -4.72
N LYS A 375 21.77 -35.45 -5.74
CA LYS A 375 23.08 -36.10 -5.88
C LYS A 375 24.16 -35.04 -6.14
N PRO A 376 25.28 -35.02 -5.39
CA PRO A 376 25.67 -35.93 -4.30
C PRO A 376 24.90 -35.65 -2.99
N LYS A 377 24.67 -36.69 -2.19
CA LYS A 377 24.09 -36.57 -0.85
C LYS A 377 25.20 -36.24 0.15
N LEU A 378 24.99 -35.24 1.02
CA LEU A 378 25.92 -34.95 2.10
C LEU A 378 25.81 -36.02 3.20
N PRO A 379 26.90 -36.78 3.51
CA PRO A 379 26.82 -38.01 4.30
C PRO A 379 26.41 -37.80 5.77
N LEU A 380 26.62 -36.61 6.32
CA LEU A 380 26.26 -36.26 7.71
C LEU A 380 24.80 -35.83 7.89
N VAL A 381 24.16 -35.26 6.86
CA VAL A 381 22.86 -34.59 6.99
C VAL A 381 21.72 -35.36 6.30
N ALA A 382 22.06 -36.14 5.27
CA ALA A 382 21.07 -36.87 4.46
C ALA A 382 20.57 -38.20 5.08
N ARG A 383 21.06 -38.60 6.27
CA ARG A 383 20.72 -39.91 6.88
C ARG A 383 19.33 -39.99 7.51
N HIS A 384 18.75 -38.87 7.95
CA HIS A 384 17.48 -38.87 8.67
C HIS A 384 16.38 -38.19 7.87
N ASP A 385 15.34 -38.96 7.52
CA ASP A 385 14.10 -38.42 6.99
C ASP A 385 13.27 -37.87 8.14
N PRO A 386 12.91 -36.58 8.14
CA PRO A 386 12.16 -35.97 9.24
C PRO A 386 10.72 -36.50 9.37
N GLU A 387 10.20 -37.20 8.36
CA GLU A 387 8.87 -37.82 8.37
C GLU A 387 8.90 -39.34 8.65
N ASP A 388 10.03 -39.89 9.13
CA ASP A 388 10.08 -41.26 9.63
C ASP A 388 9.54 -41.31 11.07
N ASP A 389 8.31 -41.82 11.22
CA ASP A 389 7.60 -42.01 12.49
C ASP A 389 8.39 -42.84 13.52
N THR A 390 9.37 -43.64 13.08
CA THR A 390 10.17 -44.50 13.96
C THR A 390 11.34 -43.77 14.63
N SER A 391 11.68 -42.56 14.18
CA SER A 391 12.84 -41.82 14.67
C SER A 391 12.46 -40.77 15.74
N VAL A 392 13.10 -40.81 16.91
CA VAL A 392 12.88 -39.79 17.95
C VAL A 392 13.71 -38.55 17.61
N THR A 393 13.12 -37.63 16.85
CA THR A 393 13.75 -36.34 16.52
C THR A 393 13.67 -35.35 17.70
N ASN A 394 14.50 -34.31 17.66
CA ASN A 394 14.42 -33.20 18.63
C ASN A 394 13.05 -32.52 18.60
N GLY A 395 12.39 -32.45 17.43
CA GLY A 395 11.03 -31.93 17.30
C GLY A 395 10.03 -32.73 18.14
N MET A 396 10.10 -34.07 18.11
CA MET A 396 9.23 -34.90 18.94
C MET A 396 9.45 -34.69 20.43
N ARG A 397 10.72 -34.49 20.86
CA ARG A 397 11.06 -34.24 22.26
C ARG A 397 10.45 -32.93 22.77
N VAL A 398 10.58 -31.85 21.99
CA VAL A 398 10.01 -30.54 22.30
C VAL A 398 8.48 -30.61 22.30
N GLY A 399 7.87 -31.20 21.27
CA GLY A 399 6.41 -31.38 21.20
C GLY A 399 5.86 -32.18 22.38
N ARG A 400 6.55 -33.26 22.80
CA ARG A 400 6.19 -34.03 24.02
C ARG A 400 6.35 -33.20 25.29
N LEU A 401 7.37 -32.36 25.40
CA LEU A 401 7.59 -31.49 26.56
C LEU A 401 6.45 -30.46 26.70
N ILE A 402 6.13 -29.76 25.61
CA ILE A 402 5.01 -28.79 25.56
C ILE A 402 3.70 -29.51 25.87
N GLY A 403 3.45 -30.67 25.25
CA GLY A 403 2.25 -31.47 25.50
C GLY A 403 2.13 -31.97 26.95
N LYS A 404 3.25 -32.24 27.64
CA LYS A 404 3.26 -32.68 29.05
C LYS A 404 2.89 -31.57 30.03
N ARG A 405 3.27 -30.33 29.77
CA ARG A 405 3.02 -29.19 30.66
C ARG A 405 2.62 -27.95 29.85
N PRO A 406 1.46 -27.96 29.18
CA PRO A 406 1.11 -26.89 28.26
C PRO A 406 0.89 -25.55 28.98
N TRP A 407 0.32 -25.56 30.19
CA TRP A 407 0.19 -24.36 31.02
C TRP A 407 1.53 -23.70 31.37
N PHE A 408 2.56 -24.50 31.64
CA PHE A 408 3.89 -23.97 31.96
C PHE A 408 4.54 -23.35 30.72
N ALA A 409 4.43 -24.00 29.57
CA ALA A 409 4.89 -23.46 28.29
C ALA A 409 4.17 -22.15 27.93
N LEU A 410 2.85 -22.10 28.11
CA LEU A 410 2.02 -20.90 27.92
C LEU A 410 2.50 -19.74 28.81
N ILE A 411 2.62 -19.96 30.12
CA ILE A 411 3.01 -18.91 31.08
C ILE A 411 4.41 -18.37 30.77
N ILE A 412 5.39 -19.24 30.49
CA ILE A 412 6.74 -18.80 30.14
C ILE A 412 6.75 -18.00 28.84
N ALA A 413 6.04 -18.47 27.79
CA ALA A 413 5.99 -17.76 26.52
C ALA A 413 5.36 -16.37 26.69
N VAL A 414 4.21 -16.28 27.39
CA VAL A 414 3.54 -15.00 27.65
C VAL A 414 4.41 -14.08 28.50
N ALA A 415 5.06 -14.58 29.55
CA ALA A 415 5.94 -13.78 30.40
C ALA A 415 7.17 -13.25 29.65
N ALA A 416 7.80 -14.08 28.82
CA ALA A 416 8.92 -13.67 27.97
C ALA A 416 8.50 -12.60 26.94
N LEU A 417 7.36 -12.80 26.28
CA LEU A 417 6.80 -11.83 25.34
C LEU A 417 6.42 -10.51 26.03
N ALA A 418 5.78 -10.55 27.20
CA ALA A 418 5.42 -9.36 27.95
C ALA A 418 6.65 -8.57 28.44
N ALA A 419 7.71 -9.27 28.87
CA ALA A 419 8.97 -8.62 29.24
C ALA A 419 9.62 -7.93 28.03
N LEU A 420 9.69 -8.61 26.88
CA LEU A 420 10.19 -8.02 25.63
C LEU A 420 9.30 -6.90 25.09
N ALA A 421 7.99 -6.91 25.39
CA ALA A 421 7.05 -5.88 24.97
C ALA A 421 7.07 -4.63 25.86
N THR A 422 7.65 -4.69 27.05
CA THR A 422 7.62 -3.57 28.01
C THR A 422 8.28 -2.29 27.45
N PRO A 423 9.45 -2.34 26.78
CA PRO A 423 10.05 -1.14 26.17
C PRO A 423 9.19 -0.51 25.07
N ALA A 424 8.26 -1.25 24.45
CA ALA A 424 7.36 -0.70 23.43
C ALA A 424 6.46 0.43 23.97
N LEU A 425 6.28 0.53 25.29
CA LEU A 425 5.54 1.62 25.94
C LEU A 425 6.28 2.96 25.88
N GLN A 426 7.59 2.94 25.62
CA GLN A 426 8.43 4.14 25.48
C GLN A 426 8.74 4.46 24.02
N LEU A 427 8.04 3.82 23.07
CA LEU A 427 8.26 4.01 21.65
C LEU A 427 8.12 5.48 21.26
N GLN A 428 9.22 6.08 20.82
CA GLN A 428 9.24 7.38 20.18
C GLN A 428 9.35 7.16 18.67
N LEU A 429 8.49 7.83 17.91
CA LEU A 429 8.53 7.81 16.46
C LEU A 429 9.27 9.04 15.95
N GLY A 430 9.86 8.96 14.77
CA GLY A 430 10.51 10.08 14.09
C GLY A 430 10.73 9.78 12.61
N LEU A 431 10.91 10.82 11.80
CA LEU A 431 11.25 10.64 10.39
C LEU A 431 12.76 10.82 10.21
N PRO A 432 13.37 10.06 9.28
CA PRO A 432 14.80 10.15 9.06
C PRO A 432 15.20 11.56 8.61
N GLY A 433 15.93 12.27 9.47
CA GLY A 433 16.51 13.58 9.22
C GLY A 433 18.03 13.50 9.10
N GLU A 434 18.69 14.66 9.11
CA GLU A 434 20.16 14.72 9.17
C GLU A 434 20.71 14.17 10.49
N ASP A 435 19.90 14.18 11.55
CA ASP A 435 20.15 13.54 12.84
C ASP A 435 20.24 12.01 12.74
N SER A 436 19.59 11.42 11.73
CA SER A 436 19.56 9.96 11.52
C SER A 436 20.71 9.41 10.66
N LEU A 437 21.49 10.30 10.04
CA LEU A 437 22.59 9.91 9.16
C LEU A 437 23.80 9.42 9.95
N PRO A 438 24.69 8.60 9.35
CA PRO A 438 25.93 8.18 10.00
C PRO A 438 26.77 9.39 10.45
N THR A 439 27.37 9.32 11.65
CA THR A 439 28.21 10.38 12.25
C THR A 439 29.42 10.79 11.40
N GLU A 440 29.85 9.92 10.49
CA GLU A 440 30.92 10.17 9.52
C GLU A 440 30.46 11.03 8.33
N SER A 441 29.16 11.19 8.11
CA SER A 441 28.62 11.95 6.98
C SER A 441 28.69 13.45 7.21
N THR A 442 28.97 14.21 6.15
CA THR A 442 29.04 15.68 6.21
C THR A 442 27.74 16.32 6.68
N ALA A 443 26.59 15.78 6.27
CA ALA A 443 25.29 16.27 6.71
C ALA A 443 25.04 16.06 8.21
N ARG A 444 25.43 14.90 8.77
CA ARG A 444 25.36 14.66 10.22
C ARG A 444 26.30 15.57 11.00
N GLN A 445 27.53 15.77 10.51
CA GLN A 445 28.47 16.70 11.14
C GLN A 445 27.97 18.16 11.07
N ALA A 446 27.37 18.57 9.95
CA ALA A 446 26.72 19.88 9.82
C ALA A 446 25.59 20.04 10.86
N TYR A 447 24.75 19.03 11.04
CA TYR A 447 23.70 19.00 12.07
C TYR A 447 24.27 19.14 13.49
N ASP A 448 25.34 18.39 13.81
CA ASP A 448 25.96 18.39 15.14
C ASP A 448 26.66 19.72 15.44
N ILE A 449 27.40 20.28 14.47
CA ILE A 449 28.05 21.59 14.59
C ILE A 449 26.99 22.69 14.79
N ARG A 450 25.89 22.63 14.04
CA ARG A 450 24.77 23.57 14.21
C ARG A 450 24.10 23.43 15.57
N THR A 451 23.88 22.20 16.04
CA THR A 451 23.35 21.90 17.39
C THR A 451 24.24 22.51 18.47
N ASN A 452 25.56 22.26 18.41
CA ASN A 452 26.53 22.80 19.37
C ASN A 452 26.63 24.33 19.30
N GLY A 453 26.47 24.90 18.10
CA GLY A 453 26.58 26.34 17.85
C GLY A 453 25.34 27.12 18.27
N PHE A 454 24.15 26.70 17.86
CA PHE A 454 22.89 27.45 17.97
C PHE A 454 21.88 26.86 18.96
N GLY A 455 22.15 25.67 19.52
CA GLY A 455 21.20 24.89 20.31
C GLY A 455 20.48 23.83 19.49
N GLU A 456 19.95 22.82 20.16
CA GLU A 456 19.37 21.62 19.53
C GLU A 456 18.17 21.94 18.64
N GLY A 457 17.22 22.73 19.15
CA GLY A 457 16.05 23.12 18.36
C GLY A 457 16.32 24.06 17.19
N SER A 458 17.55 24.55 17.03
CA SER A 458 17.92 25.28 15.81
C SER A 458 17.79 24.42 14.55
N ASN A 459 17.83 23.10 14.65
CA ASN A 459 17.59 22.18 13.53
C ASN A 459 16.09 21.89 13.28
N GLY A 460 15.20 22.37 14.15
CA GLY A 460 13.75 22.15 14.11
C GLY A 460 12.94 23.45 14.06
N VAL A 461 13.41 24.46 13.33
CA VAL A 461 12.74 25.77 13.27
C VAL A 461 11.32 25.64 12.73
N LEU A 462 10.35 26.11 13.52
CA LEU A 462 8.94 26.16 13.18
C LEU A 462 8.66 27.47 12.44
N THR A 463 8.21 27.39 11.20
CA THR A 463 7.79 28.57 10.43
C THR A 463 6.29 28.77 10.61
N VAL A 464 5.90 29.92 11.13
CA VAL A 464 4.50 30.28 11.37
C VAL A 464 4.09 31.32 10.34
N ALA A 465 3.12 30.96 9.49
CA ALA A 465 2.55 31.85 8.49
C ALA A 465 1.12 32.23 8.91
N ALA A 466 0.87 33.51 9.13
CA ALA A 466 -0.43 34.04 9.54
C ALA A 466 -1.12 34.77 8.38
N ASP A 467 -2.39 34.45 8.16
CA ASP A 467 -3.32 35.16 7.29
C ASP A 467 -4.07 36.23 8.11
N LEU A 468 -3.96 37.48 7.66
CA LEU A 468 -4.54 38.66 8.28
C LEU A 468 -5.68 39.25 7.46
N GLU A 469 -6.15 38.57 6.42
CA GLU A 469 -7.21 39.06 5.54
C GLU A 469 -8.52 39.34 6.29
N GLN A 470 -8.85 38.52 7.31
CA GLN A 470 -10.03 38.70 8.15
C GLN A 470 -9.79 39.62 9.37
N VAL A 471 -8.55 40.08 9.58
CA VAL A 471 -8.19 40.94 10.70
C VAL A 471 -8.35 42.42 10.29
N PRO A 472 -9.12 43.24 11.06
CA PRO A 472 -9.23 44.67 10.80
C PRO A 472 -7.87 45.36 10.71
N GLU A 473 -7.68 46.26 9.74
CA GLU A 473 -6.38 46.88 9.45
C GLU A 473 -5.69 47.49 10.68
N GLY A 474 -6.46 48.15 11.55
CA GLY A 474 -5.96 48.77 12.78
C GLY A 474 -5.51 47.76 13.86
N GLU A 475 -5.94 46.51 13.78
CA GLU A 475 -5.66 45.46 14.76
C GLU A 475 -4.59 44.47 14.29
N ARG A 476 -4.22 44.46 13.01
CA ARG A 476 -3.25 43.49 12.44
C ARG A 476 -1.95 43.38 13.22
N LYS A 477 -1.35 44.51 13.60
CA LYS A 477 -0.11 44.52 14.40
C LYS A 477 -0.33 43.93 15.80
N ALA A 478 -1.45 44.27 16.44
CA ALA A 478 -1.79 43.75 17.76
C ALA A 478 -2.07 42.24 17.72
N ALA A 479 -2.75 41.75 16.67
CA ALA A 479 -3.00 40.34 16.45
C ALA A 479 -1.70 39.53 16.26
N VAL A 480 -0.78 40.04 15.43
CA VAL A 480 0.53 39.38 15.21
C VAL A 480 1.40 39.42 16.46
N THR A 481 1.38 40.52 17.24
CA THR A 481 2.09 40.57 18.53
C THR A 481 1.48 39.59 19.54
N ALA A 482 0.16 39.49 19.62
CA ALA A 482 -0.51 38.51 20.48
C ALA A 482 -0.16 37.07 20.09
N LEU A 483 -0.11 36.75 18.78
CA LEU A 483 0.35 35.47 18.28
C LEU A 483 1.79 35.18 18.72
N ARG A 484 2.71 36.12 18.50
CA ARG A 484 4.12 35.98 18.90
C ARG A 484 4.25 35.73 20.40
N ASP A 485 3.58 36.53 21.22
CA ASP A 485 3.67 36.45 22.68
C ASP A 485 3.10 35.13 23.18
N ARG A 486 1.97 34.67 22.62
CA ARG A 486 1.38 33.37 22.94
C ARG A 486 2.30 32.21 22.58
N LEU A 487 2.95 32.27 21.42
CA LEU A 487 3.93 31.25 21.01
C LEU A 487 5.16 31.23 21.92
N ALA A 488 5.62 32.40 22.38
CA ALA A 488 6.77 32.53 23.27
C ALA A 488 6.49 32.10 24.73
N GLU A 489 5.22 31.97 25.12
CA GLU A 489 4.82 31.49 26.45
C GLU A 489 4.98 29.97 26.62
N PHE A 490 5.05 29.21 25.52
CA PHE A 490 5.18 27.76 25.62
C PHE A 490 6.54 27.36 26.23
N PRO A 491 6.58 26.48 27.24
CA PRO A 491 7.82 26.13 27.95
C PRO A 491 8.92 25.59 27.04
N GLU A 492 8.56 24.87 25.97
CA GLU A 492 9.49 24.25 25.02
C GLU A 492 9.86 25.16 23.84
N MET A 493 9.28 26.36 23.75
CA MET A 493 9.73 27.39 22.83
C MET A 493 10.93 28.13 23.45
N ASP A 494 12.07 28.14 22.78
CA ASP A 494 13.23 28.91 23.26
C ASP A 494 13.03 30.39 22.95
N TYR A 495 12.68 30.71 21.70
CA TYR A 495 12.35 32.07 21.28
C TYR A 495 11.50 32.09 20.00
N VAL A 496 10.86 33.25 19.77
CA VAL A 496 10.10 33.54 18.55
C VAL A 496 10.63 34.83 17.94
N THR A 497 10.90 34.82 16.63
CA THR A 497 11.42 35.99 15.91
C THR A 497 10.40 37.13 15.85
N THR A 498 10.89 38.33 15.56
CA THR A 498 10.04 39.43 15.10
C THR A 498 9.32 39.07 13.80
N ALA A 499 8.05 39.45 13.71
CA ALA A 499 7.23 39.13 12.55
C ALA A 499 7.64 39.93 11.31
N GLN A 500 7.73 39.26 10.16
CA GLN A 500 7.90 39.87 8.86
C GLN A 500 6.54 39.98 8.18
N PHE A 501 6.09 41.20 7.88
CA PHE A 501 4.83 41.41 7.16
C PHE A 501 5.03 41.27 5.66
N SER A 502 4.02 40.73 4.97
CA SER A 502 3.98 40.71 3.51
C SER A 502 3.92 42.13 2.93
N ALA A 503 4.29 42.28 1.65
CA ALA A 503 4.26 43.58 0.98
C ALA A 503 2.86 44.24 0.97
N ASN A 504 1.80 43.43 0.95
CA ASN A 504 0.41 43.89 1.03
C ASN A 504 -0.12 44.07 2.48
N GLY A 505 0.66 43.69 3.50
CA GLY A 505 0.26 43.74 4.90
C GLY A 505 -0.88 42.80 5.31
N LEU A 506 -1.23 41.84 4.45
CA LEU A 506 -2.29 40.84 4.67
C LEU A 506 -1.75 39.49 5.16
N GLY A 507 -0.43 39.33 5.26
CA GLY A 507 0.21 38.17 5.85
C GLY A 507 1.34 38.57 6.79
N ALA A 508 1.66 37.69 7.73
CA ALA A 508 2.83 37.80 8.57
C ALA A 508 3.53 36.45 8.72
N MET A 509 4.86 36.45 8.73
CA MET A 509 5.70 35.28 8.97
C MET A 509 6.49 35.46 10.26
N LEU A 510 6.54 34.42 11.08
CA LEU A 510 7.39 34.33 12.28
C LEU A 510 8.13 32.98 12.27
N SER A 511 9.23 32.91 13.00
CA SER A 511 9.98 31.67 13.21
C SER A 511 10.05 31.38 14.71
N GLY A 512 9.55 30.23 15.13
CA GLY A 512 9.70 29.70 16.48
C GLY A 512 10.84 28.70 16.52
N VAL A 513 11.78 28.87 17.44
CA VAL A 513 12.86 27.92 17.65
C VAL A 513 12.57 27.14 18.93
N PRO A 514 12.37 25.82 18.86
CA PRO A 514 12.17 24.99 20.04
C PRO A 514 13.47 24.85 20.84
N LYS A 515 13.37 24.31 22.05
CA LYS A 515 14.53 23.95 22.88
C LYS A 515 15.15 22.62 22.46
N SER A 516 14.29 21.67 22.11
CA SER A 516 14.61 20.29 21.72
C SER A 516 14.62 20.11 20.21
N GLY A 517 15.15 18.98 19.74
CA GLY A 517 15.37 18.66 18.35
C GLY A 517 14.09 18.37 17.56
N PRO A 518 14.19 18.25 16.22
CA PRO A 518 13.03 18.08 15.35
C PRO A 518 12.27 16.76 15.54
N ASN A 519 12.94 15.72 16.04
CA ASN A 519 12.35 14.40 16.25
C ASN A 519 11.90 14.14 17.70
N ASP A 520 12.17 15.08 18.62
CA ASP A 520 11.80 14.92 20.03
C ASP A 520 10.31 15.04 20.27
N GLN A 521 9.81 14.27 21.24
CA GLN A 521 8.40 14.28 21.61
C GLN A 521 7.97 15.67 22.13
N ASP A 522 8.83 16.35 22.88
CA ASP A 522 8.56 17.68 23.44
C ASP A 522 8.32 18.72 22.33
N THR A 523 9.09 18.67 21.23
CA THR A 523 8.88 19.57 20.08
C THR A 523 7.59 19.26 19.33
N LYS A 524 7.19 17.99 19.25
CA LYS A 524 5.91 17.58 18.61
C LYS A 524 4.72 18.03 19.45
N ASP A 525 4.82 17.88 20.76
CA ASP A 525 3.82 18.35 21.71
C ASP A 525 3.73 19.89 21.65
N LEU A 526 4.86 20.60 21.52
CA LEU A 526 4.89 22.04 21.26
C LEU A 526 4.12 22.42 19.98
N VAL A 527 4.35 21.74 18.85
CA VAL A 527 3.63 22.03 17.60
C VAL A 527 2.12 21.81 17.78
N ARG A 528 1.73 20.73 18.46
CA ARG A 528 0.33 20.41 18.73
C ARG A 528 -0.33 21.48 19.60
N ASP A 529 0.31 21.86 20.70
CA ASP A 529 -0.20 22.85 21.64
C ASP A 529 -0.22 24.25 21.01
N ALA A 530 0.82 24.59 20.24
CA ALA A 530 0.89 25.82 19.47
C ALA A 530 -0.22 25.91 18.42
N ARG A 531 -0.67 24.81 17.82
CA ARG A 531 -1.84 24.82 16.91
C ARG A 531 -3.17 24.89 17.66
N ALA A 532 -3.29 24.20 18.79
CA ALA A 532 -4.50 24.24 19.62
C ALA A 532 -4.80 25.66 20.17
N ALA A 533 -3.78 26.52 20.28
CA ALA A 533 -3.95 27.93 20.65
C ALA A 533 -4.57 28.81 19.55
N GLU A 534 -4.77 28.30 18.33
CA GLU A 534 -5.35 29.08 17.22
C GLU A 534 -6.78 29.54 17.52
N ASP A 535 -7.58 28.70 18.16
CA ASP A 535 -9.00 28.99 18.43
C ASP A 535 -9.17 30.28 19.25
N GLU A 536 -8.35 30.47 20.29
CA GLU A 536 -8.36 31.66 21.15
C GLU A 536 -8.04 32.95 20.36
N LEU A 537 -7.04 32.88 19.48
CA LEU A 537 -6.60 34.02 18.68
C LEU A 537 -7.60 34.33 17.54
N THR A 538 -8.17 33.30 16.94
CA THR A 538 -9.21 33.41 15.90
C THR A 538 -10.46 34.07 16.46
N GLU A 539 -10.93 33.66 17.64
CA GLU A 539 -12.09 34.25 18.30
C GLU A 539 -11.88 35.73 18.65
N ARG A 540 -10.65 36.11 19.03
CA ARG A 540 -10.34 37.46 19.50
C ARG A 540 -10.07 38.47 18.38
N TYR A 541 -9.35 38.06 17.33
CA TYR A 541 -8.88 38.97 16.28
C TYR A 541 -9.30 38.57 14.86
N GLY A 542 -9.80 37.34 14.65
CA GLY A 542 -10.02 36.77 13.32
C GLY A 542 -8.72 36.32 12.62
N ILE A 543 -7.60 36.23 13.35
CA ILE A 543 -6.31 35.78 12.80
C ILE A 543 -6.32 34.27 12.62
N ARG A 544 -5.82 33.82 11.47
CA ARG A 544 -5.69 32.41 11.10
C ARG A 544 -4.22 32.14 10.79
N TYR A 545 -3.64 31.04 11.26
CA TYR A 545 -2.25 30.71 10.93
C TYR A 545 -2.04 29.23 10.65
N GLY A 546 -0.92 28.94 9.99
CA GLY A 546 -0.38 27.60 9.82
C GLY A 546 1.02 27.53 10.42
N ILE A 547 1.41 26.34 10.87
CA ILE A 547 2.77 26.04 11.31
C ILE A 547 3.34 24.99 10.36
N THR A 548 4.44 25.34 9.70
CA THR A 548 5.23 24.47 8.81
C THR A 548 6.70 24.43 9.28
N GLY A 549 7.56 23.78 8.50
CA GLY A 549 8.91 23.40 8.88
C GLY A 549 9.03 21.90 9.03
N THR A 550 10.24 21.36 8.94
CA THR A 550 10.52 19.92 8.97
C THR A 550 9.86 19.25 10.18
N THR A 551 9.97 19.84 11.37
CA THR A 551 9.36 19.30 12.59
C THR A 551 7.85 19.30 12.57
N ALA A 552 7.22 20.36 12.04
CA ALA A 552 5.76 20.42 11.96
C ALA A 552 5.22 19.37 10.97
N ILE A 553 5.92 19.18 9.84
CA ILE A 553 5.64 18.11 8.87
C ILE A 553 5.81 16.74 9.54
N TYR A 554 6.85 16.54 10.34
CA TYR A 554 7.08 15.28 11.05
C TYR A 554 5.98 14.99 12.08
N ALA A 555 5.60 15.98 12.88
CA ALA A 555 4.51 15.86 13.84
C ALA A 555 3.17 15.54 13.15
N ASP A 556 2.90 16.15 12.00
CA ASP A 556 1.70 15.88 11.19
C ASP A 556 1.69 14.47 10.64
N MET A 557 2.80 14.04 10.04
CA MET A 557 2.94 12.69 9.50
C MET A 557 2.78 11.63 10.60
N ASP A 558 3.38 11.84 11.77
CA ASP A 558 3.23 10.95 12.91
C ASP A 558 1.77 10.82 13.35
N HIS A 559 1.06 11.95 13.45
CA HIS A 559 -0.35 11.96 13.82
C HIS A 559 -1.22 11.21 12.80
N VAL A 560 -1.00 11.46 11.50
CA VAL A 560 -1.70 10.78 10.42
C VAL A 560 -1.40 9.29 10.44
N LEU A 561 -0.14 8.88 10.53
CA LEU A 561 0.27 7.47 10.54
C LEU A 561 -0.28 6.73 11.76
N LEU A 562 -0.12 7.28 12.97
CA LEU A 562 -0.63 6.68 14.22
C LEU A 562 -2.16 6.54 14.19
N GLY A 563 -2.87 7.55 13.68
CA GLY A 563 -4.33 7.52 13.52
C GLY A 563 -4.81 6.40 12.58
N LYS A 564 -3.94 5.90 11.70
CA LYS A 564 -4.26 4.85 10.71
C LYS A 564 -3.87 3.45 11.15
N ILE A 565 -3.06 3.27 12.21
CA ILE A 565 -2.65 1.95 12.71
C ILE A 565 -3.85 1.07 13.08
N VAL A 566 -4.80 1.61 13.86
CA VAL A 566 -5.98 0.85 14.32
C VAL A 566 -6.88 0.40 13.14
N PRO A 567 -7.31 1.27 12.22
CA PRO A 567 -8.11 0.82 11.08
C PRO A 567 -7.33 -0.14 10.19
N TYR A 568 -6.04 0.10 9.96
CA TYR A 568 -5.19 -0.81 9.18
C TYR A 568 -5.11 -2.21 9.81
N LEU A 569 -4.81 -2.28 11.12
CA LEU A 569 -4.77 -3.54 11.87
C LEU A 569 -6.12 -4.25 11.83
N ALA A 570 -7.23 -3.53 11.99
CA ALA A 570 -8.58 -4.10 11.95
C ALA A 570 -8.88 -4.73 10.57
N ILE A 571 -8.49 -4.07 9.48
CA ILE A 571 -8.69 -4.57 8.12
C ILE A 571 -7.80 -5.78 7.84
N VAL A 572 -6.50 -5.69 8.12
CA VAL A 572 -5.55 -6.78 7.84
C VAL A 572 -5.84 -7.99 8.71
N ALA A 573 -5.97 -7.80 10.03
CA ALA A 573 -6.29 -8.88 10.94
C ALA A 573 -7.68 -9.45 10.67
N GLY A 574 -8.67 -8.61 10.33
CA GLY A 574 -10.03 -9.05 9.97
C GLY A 574 -10.06 -9.89 8.69
N ALA A 575 -9.46 -9.39 7.60
CA ALA A 575 -9.38 -10.10 6.32
C ALA A 575 -8.66 -11.44 6.46
N ALA A 576 -7.55 -11.46 7.20
CA ALA A 576 -6.83 -12.68 7.44
C ALA A 576 -7.53 -13.62 8.41
N PHE A 577 -8.21 -13.11 9.44
CA PHE A 577 -9.04 -13.92 10.31
C PHE A 577 -10.13 -14.65 9.52
N VAL A 578 -10.78 -13.95 8.57
CA VAL A 578 -11.75 -14.54 7.63
C VAL A 578 -11.09 -15.60 6.74
N LEU A 579 -9.90 -15.31 6.18
CA LEU A 579 -9.17 -16.25 5.34
C LEU A 579 -8.75 -17.52 6.11
N LEU A 580 -8.33 -17.38 7.37
CA LEU A 580 -7.96 -18.52 8.21
C LEU A 580 -9.16 -19.33 8.67
N ILE A 581 -10.31 -18.69 8.92
CA ILE A 581 -11.58 -19.39 9.15
C ILE A 581 -11.90 -20.28 7.95
N LEU A 582 -11.74 -19.76 6.73
CA LEU A 582 -11.99 -20.49 5.50
C LEU A 582 -11.04 -21.68 5.31
N VAL A 583 -9.76 -21.53 5.70
CA VAL A 583 -8.75 -22.60 5.59
C VAL A 583 -8.92 -23.67 6.65
N PHE A 584 -9.02 -23.30 7.93
CA PHE A 584 -9.03 -24.28 9.04
C PHE A 584 -10.42 -24.80 9.39
N ARG A 585 -11.47 -24.13 8.92
CA ARG A 585 -12.85 -24.35 9.35
C ARG A 585 -12.96 -24.35 10.88
N SER A 586 -12.33 -23.38 11.53
CA SER A 586 -12.36 -23.15 12.98
C SER A 586 -12.30 -21.64 13.25
N ILE A 587 -12.97 -21.18 14.30
CA ILE A 587 -12.90 -19.77 14.76
C ILE A 587 -11.78 -19.60 15.80
N LEU A 588 -11.56 -20.63 16.61
CA LEU A 588 -10.64 -20.56 17.75
C LEU A 588 -9.16 -20.64 17.32
N VAL A 589 -8.86 -21.39 16.26
CA VAL A 589 -7.50 -21.44 15.70
C VAL A 589 -7.07 -20.07 15.15
N PRO A 590 -7.84 -19.40 14.28
CA PRO A 590 -7.55 -18.03 13.86
C PRO A 590 -7.48 -17.01 15.00
N LEU A 591 -8.28 -17.19 16.06
CA LEU A 591 -8.27 -16.26 17.20
C LEU A 591 -6.97 -16.35 18.00
N THR A 592 -6.55 -17.57 18.34
CA THR A 592 -5.29 -17.80 19.05
C THR A 592 -4.09 -17.33 18.24
N ALA A 593 -4.17 -17.44 16.91
CA ALA A 593 -3.20 -16.89 15.98
C ALA A 593 -3.11 -15.37 15.99
N ALA A 594 -4.25 -14.69 15.86
CA ALA A 594 -4.31 -13.23 15.89
C ALA A 594 -3.79 -12.69 17.24
N LEU A 595 -4.18 -13.30 18.35
CA LEU A 595 -3.67 -12.92 19.68
C LEU A 595 -2.17 -13.19 19.82
N GLY A 596 -1.68 -14.33 19.34
CA GLY A 596 -0.26 -14.65 19.31
C GLY A 596 0.54 -13.65 18.48
N PHE A 597 0.02 -13.27 17.31
CA PHE A 597 0.61 -12.25 16.46
C PHE A 597 0.70 -10.89 17.16
N LEU A 598 -0.38 -10.41 17.80
CA LEU A 598 -0.36 -9.14 18.54
C LEU A 598 0.70 -9.14 19.66
N LEU A 599 0.84 -10.27 20.35
CA LEU A 599 1.82 -10.43 21.42
C LEU A 599 3.25 -10.48 20.88
N SER A 600 3.46 -11.13 19.73
CA SER A 600 4.74 -11.10 19.00
C SER A 600 5.07 -9.68 18.58
N MET A 601 4.10 -8.96 18.01
CA MET A 601 4.27 -7.62 17.49
C MET A 601 4.68 -6.64 18.58
N ALA A 602 4.01 -6.69 19.73
CA ALA A 602 4.37 -5.88 20.89
C ALA A 602 5.80 -6.20 21.37
N ALA A 603 6.18 -7.48 21.41
CA ALA A 603 7.53 -7.90 21.78
C ALA A 603 8.59 -7.46 20.75
N THR A 604 8.25 -7.45 19.46
CA THR A 604 9.13 -6.96 18.39
C THR A 604 9.36 -5.46 18.48
N PHE A 605 8.31 -4.67 18.76
CA PHE A 605 8.46 -3.25 19.02
C PHE A 605 9.35 -2.99 20.22
N GLY A 606 9.13 -3.68 21.33
CA GLY A 606 9.96 -3.47 22.52
C GLY A 606 11.40 -3.94 22.32
N ALA A 607 11.65 -5.01 21.57
CA ALA A 607 13.00 -5.39 21.16
C ALA A 607 13.66 -4.32 20.26
N THR A 608 12.89 -3.69 19.37
CA THR A 608 13.39 -2.65 18.47
C THR A 608 13.73 -1.37 19.23
N VAL A 609 12.87 -0.94 20.16
CA VAL A 609 13.12 0.19 21.07
C VAL A 609 14.38 -0.06 21.91
N LEU A 610 14.51 -1.25 22.51
CA LEU A 610 15.66 -1.61 23.34
C LEU A 610 17.01 -1.46 22.59
N ILE A 611 17.05 -1.84 21.31
CA ILE A 611 18.29 -1.82 20.50
C ILE A 611 18.55 -0.46 19.84
N PHE A 612 17.54 0.14 19.20
CA PHE A 612 17.71 1.33 18.36
C PHE A 612 17.45 2.63 19.10
N GLN A 613 16.49 2.66 20.03
CA GLN A 613 16.14 3.87 20.76
C GLN A 613 16.89 3.99 22.09
N GLU A 614 17.04 2.88 22.83
CA GLU A 614 17.78 2.86 24.10
C GLU A 614 19.27 2.53 23.93
N GLY A 615 19.68 2.02 22.76
CA GLY A 615 21.08 1.64 22.49
C GLY A 615 21.59 0.47 23.34
N THR A 616 20.71 -0.34 23.91
CA THR A 616 21.08 -1.46 24.78
C THR A 616 21.99 -2.43 24.03
N PHE A 617 23.01 -2.96 24.73
CA PHE A 617 24.09 -3.80 24.18
C PHE A 617 25.14 -3.07 23.32
N GLY A 618 25.00 -1.77 23.05
CA GLY A 618 26.00 -1.00 22.29
C GLY A 618 26.17 -1.47 20.84
N LEU A 619 25.14 -2.10 20.27
CA LEU A 619 25.13 -2.55 18.87
C LEU A 619 24.91 -1.39 17.90
N ILE A 620 24.26 -0.32 18.37
CA ILE A 620 24.02 0.92 17.63
C ILE A 620 24.81 2.01 18.36
N ALA A 621 25.65 2.73 17.62
CA ALA A 621 26.53 3.76 18.17
C ALA A 621 25.76 5.04 18.56
N ASP A 622 24.65 5.31 17.87
CA ASP A 622 23.86 6.52 17.99
C ASP A 622 22.37 6.16 18.10
N PRO A 623 21.80 6.05 19.32
CA PRO A 623 20.41 5.70 19.53
C PRO A 623 19.46 6.79 19.06
N GLN A 624 18.38 6.42 18.35
CA GLN A 624 17.48 7.34 17.68
C GLN A 624 16.01 6.88 17.77
N PRO A 625 15.04 7.79 17.61
CA PRO A 625 13.63 7.43 17.49
C PRO A 625 13.38 6.43 16.35
N ILE A 626 12.36 5.59 16.52
CA ILE A 626 11.99 4.59 15.53
C ILE A 626 11.29 5.26 14.34
N VAL A 627 11.63 4.85 13.12
CA VAL A 627 11.06 5.43 11.89
C VAL A 627 9.52 5.35 11.89
N SER A 628 8.84 6.48 11.70
CA SER A 628 7.39 6.61 11.94
C SER A 628 6.49 5.67 11.14
N PHE A 629 6.91 5.28 9.94
CA PHE A 629 6.16 4.33 9.11
C PHE A 629 6.49 2.86 9.39
N LEU A 630 7.56 2.57 10.15
CA LEU A 630 7.97 1.21 10.48
C LEU A 630 6.86 0.43 11.19
N PRO A 631 6.10 0.97 12.16
CA PRO A 631 5.02 0.23 12.81
C PRO A 631 3.94 -0.29 11.86
N ILE A 632 3.41 0.57 11.00
CA ILE A 632 2.37 0.19 10.03
C ILE A 632 2.91 -0.86 9.06
N MET A 633 4.11 -0.63 8.54
CA MET A 633 4.78 -1.56 7.63
C MET A 633 5.02 -2.91 8.29
N LEU A 634 5.61 -2.93 9.48
CA LEU A 634 5.97 -4.13 10.22
C LEU A 634 4.71 -4.95 10.59
N ILE A 635 3.61 -4.30 10.95
CA ILE A 635 2.32 -4.98 11.17
C ILE A 635 1.93 -5.72 9.89
N GLY A 636 1.91 -5.05 8.74
CA GLY A 636 1.54 -5.69 7.47
C GLY A 636 2.44 -6.83 7.05
N LEU A 637 3.74 -6.56 7.05
CA LEU A 637 4.77 -7.49 6.61
C LEU A 637 4.83 -8.72 7.52
N VAL A 638 5.06 -8.51 8.82
CA VAL A 638 5.19 -9.63 9.77
C VAL A 638 3.89 -10.40 9.79
N PHE A 639 2.73 -9.75 9.75
CA PHE A 639 1.46 -10.47 9.69
C PHE A 639 1.36 -11.39 8.48
N GLY A 640 1.64 -10.89 7.28
CA GLY A 640 1.62 -11.70 6.06
C GLY A 640 2.59 -12.88 6.15
N LEU A 641 3.85 -12.61 6.51
CA LEU A 641 4.92 -13.60 6.63
C LEU A 641 4.69 -14.63 7.73
N ALA A 642 4.08 -14.19 8.82
CA ALA A 642 3.71 -14.99 9.97
C ALA A 642 2.78 -16.12 9.52
N MET A 643 1.66 -15.79 8.88
CA MET A 643 0.57 -16.76 8.73
C MET A 643 0.95 -18.09 8.04
N ASP A 644 1.99 -18.07 7.22
CA ASP A 644 2.53 -19.21 6.47
C ASP A 644 2.88 -20.39 7.37
N TYR A 645 3.69 -20.17 8.41
CA TYR A 645 4.12 -21.24 9.32
C TYR A 645 2.96 -21.83 10.12
N GLN A 646 1.94 -21.02 10.38
CA GLN A 646 0.76 -21.51 11.07
C GLN A 646 -0.04 -22.46 10.18
N VAL A 647 -0.26 -22.08 8.93
CA VAL A 647 -0.91 -22.96 7.95
C VAL A 647 -0.15 -24.27 7.85
N PHE A 648 1.17 -24.25 7.74
CA PHE A 648 1.95 -25.50 7.65
C PHE A 648 1.90 -26.35 8.93
N LEU A 649 2.16 -25.76 10.10
CA LEU A 649 2.26 -26.50 11.35
C LEU A 649 0.89 -27.01 11.82
N VAL A 650 -0.13 -26.15 11.83
CA VAL A 650 -1.44 -26.47 12.38
C VAL A 650 -2.23 -27.39 11.45
N THR A 651 -2.05 -27.28 10.13
CA THR A 651 -2.69 -28.22 9.18
C THR A 651 -2.20 -29.65 9.40
N ARG A 652 -0.90 -29.86 9.70
CA ARG A 652 -0.39 -31.19 10.05
C ARG A 652 -0.99 -31.72 11.35
N MET A 653 -1.18 -30.86 12.35
CA MET A 653 -1.86 -31.25 13.60
C MET A 653 -3.33 -31.61 13.35
N ARG A 654 -4.00 -30.86 12.47
CA ARG A 654 -5.39 -31.11 12.07
C ARG A 654 -5.54 -32.43 11.32
N GLU A 655 -4.63 -32.70 10.38
CA GLU A 655 -4.58 -33.94 9.61
C GLU A 655 -4.55 -35.14 10.55
N GLU A 656 -3.66 -35.12 11.55
CA GLU A 656 -3.53 -36.20 12.54
C GLU A 656 -4.76 -36.34 13.45
N PHE A 657 -5.39 -35.23 13.81
CA PHE A 657 -6.61 -35.22 14.63
C PHE A 657 -7.81 -35.81 13.88
N VAL A 658 -7.98 -35.43 12.60
CA VAL A 658 -9.06 -35.95 11.74
C VAL A 658 -8.88 -37.45 11.45
N HIS A 659 -7.64 -37.96 11.44
CA HIS A 659 -7.35 -39.40 11.34
C HIS A 659 -7.47 -40.17 12.67
N GLY A 660 -8.01 -39.55 13.73
CA GLY A 660 -8.43 -40.23 14.95
C GLY A 660 -7.45 -40.16 16.12
N LYS A 661 -6.30 -39.47 16.01
CA LYS A 661 -5.42 -39.24 17.17
C LYS A 661 -6.09 -38.31 18.18
N SER A 662 -5.76 -38.46 19.47
CA SER A 662 -6.18 -37.51 20.50
C SER A 662 -5.63 -36.10 20.18
N PRO A 663 -6.27 -34.98 20.60
CA PRO A 663 -5.77 -33.64 20.28
C PRO A 663 -4.30 -33.42 20.64
N ARG A 664 -3.85 -34.02 21.75
CA ARG A 664 -2.48 -33.91 22.23
C ARG A 664 -1.51 -34.76 21.41
N ASP A 665 -1.90 -36.00 21.06
CA ASP A 665 -1.06 -36.86 20.24
C ASP A 665 -0.99 -36.35 18.79
N ALA A 666 -2.10 -35.78 18.30
CA ALA A 666 -2.17 -35.10 17.02
C ALA A 666 -1.27 -33.85 16.98
N MET A 667 -1.25 -33.06 18.05
CA MET A 667 -0.32 -31.94 18.20
C MET A 667 1.15 -32.44 18.17
N ILE A 668 1.49 -33.47 18.94
CA ILE A 668 2.86 -34.00 19.01
C ILE A 668 3.31 -34.57 17.65
N ALA A 669 2.44 -35.35 16.99
CA ALA A 669 2.71 -35.91 15.68
C ALA A 669 2.78 -34.84 14.60
N GLY A 670 1.85 -33.87 14.57
CA GLY A 670 1.92 -32.76 13.63
C GLY A 670 3.17 -31.90 13.82
N TYR A 671 3.55 -31.65 15.08
CA TYR A 671 4.78 -30.94 15.43
C TYR A 671 6.03 -31.68 14.96
N HIS A 672 6.07 -33.01 15.11
CA HIS A 672 7.17 -33.85 14.64
C HIS A 672 7.47 -33.63 13.15
N HIS A 673 6.43 -33.70 12.33
CA HIS A 673 6.52 -33.59 10.87
C HIS A 673 6.80 -32.16 10.39
N GLY A 674 6.24 -31.15 11.07
CA GLY A 674 6.36 -29.75 10.67
C GLY A 674 7.63 -29.04 11.15
N ALA A 675 8.14 -29.39 12.34
CA ALA A 675 9.13 -28.56 13.05
C ALA A 675 10.40 -28.28 12.24
N ARG A 676 10.98 -29.29 11.58
CA ARG A 676 12.23 -29.10 10.81
C ARG A 676 12.06 -28.08 9.69
N VAL A 677 10.95 -28.18 8.93
CA VAL A 677 10.71 -27.30 7.78
C VAL A 677 10.49 -25.88 8.26
N VAL A 678 9.65 -25.69 9.28
CA VAL A 678 9.37 -24.36 9.85
C VAL A 678 10.63 -23.74 10.46
N THR A 679 11.46 -24.51 11.18
CA THR A 679 12.74 -23.99 11.72
C THR A 679 13.70 -23.58 10.60
N SER A 680 13.82 -24.37 9.52
CA SER A 680 14.67 -24.01 8.38
C SER A 680 14.19 -22.74 7.69
N ALA A 681 12.88 -22.63 7.44
CA ALA A 681 12.25 -21.44 6.87
C ALA A 681 12.50 -20.20 7.72
N ALA A 682 12.23 -20.29 9.03
CA ALA A 682 12.42 -19.18 9.96
C ALA A 682 13.88 -18.72 10.02
N ILE A 683 14.86 -19.65 10.07
CA ILE A 683 16.29 -19.31 10.08
C ILE A 683 16.68 -18.58 8.79
N ILE A 684 16.15 -18.99 7.64
CA ILE A 684 16.41 -18.33 6.36
C ILE A 684 15.88 -16.89 6.40
N MET A 685 14.62 -16.70 6.80
CA MET A 685 14.02 -15.37 6.86
C MET A 685 14.74 -14.46 7.86
N ILE A 686 15.09 -14.97 9.05
CA ILE A 686 15.90 -14.23 10.03
C ILE A 686 17.26 -13.83 9.45
N SER A 687 17.89 -14.71 8.66
CA SER A 687 19.19 -14.43 8.04
C SER A 687 19.09 -13.41 6.90
N VAL A 688 18.03 -13.49 6.07
CA VAL A 688 17.78 -12.57 4.96
C VAL A 688 17.39 -11.19 5.46
N PHE A 689 16.50 -11.08 6.44
CA PHE A 689 16.18 -9.78 7.05
C PHE A 689 17.33 -9.26 7.92
N GLY A 690 18.01 -10.16 8.63
CA GLY A 690 19.16 -9.81 9.46
C GLY A 690 20.40 -9.36 8.67
N SER A 691 20.53 -9.69 7.38
CA SER A 691 21.65 -9.18 6.58
C SER A 691 21.56 -7.68 6.31
N PHE A 692 20.36 -7.08 6.39
CA PHE A 692 20.16 -5.63 6.27
C PHE A 692 20.67 -4.85 7.49
N LEU A 693 21.03 -5.52 8.60
CA LEU A 693 21.77 -4.90 9.70
C LEU A 693 23.18 -4.43 9.28
N LEU A 694 23.69 -4.92 8.15
CA LEU A 694 24.99 -4.56 7.60
C LEU A 694 24.95 -3.35 6.65
N GLU A 695 23.76 -2.89 6.25
CA GLU A 695 23.63 -1.64 5.50
C GLU A 695 24.08 -0.46 6.36
N LYS A 696 24.42 0.69 5.77
CA LYS A 696 24.89 1.86 6.53
C LYS A 696 23.71 2.68 7.05
N ASP A 697 22.72 2.89 6.19
CA ASP A 697 21.45 3.55 6.51
C ASP A 697 20.73 2.95 7.73
N VAL A 698 20.31 3.81 8.65
CA VAL A 698 19.66 3.42 9.92
C VAL A 698 18.24 2.90 9.67
N THR A 699 17.54 3.41 8.65
CA THR A 699 16.20 2.95 8.29
C THR A 699 16.23 1.49 7.82
N ALA A 700 17.18 1.14 6.94
CA ALA A 700 17.42 -0.23 6.49
C ALA A 700 17.79 -1.16 7.65
N LYS A 701 18.70 -0.74 8.55
CA LYS A 701 19.08 -1.53 9.73
C LYS A 701 17.91 -1.80 10.65
N SER A 702 17.13 -0.76 11.00
CA SER A 702 16.00 -0.88 11.92
C SER A 702 14.89 -1.75 11.33
N MET A 703 14.58 -1.61 10.04
CA MET A 703 13.59 -2.44 9.35
C MET A 703 14.04 -3.90 9.25
N GLY A 704 15.30 -4.14 8.86
CA GLY A 704 15.89 -5.48 8.80
C GLY A 704 15.89 -6.18 10.15
N PHE A 705 16.29 -5.48 11.22
CA PHE A 705 16.21 -5.98 12.58
C PHE A 705 14.78 -6.29 13.00
N ALA A 706 13.86 -5.33 12.82
CA ALA A 706 12.49 -5.45 13.28
C ALA A 706 11.79 -6.64 12.58
N LEU A 707 12.02 -6.85 11.28
CA LEU A 707 11.51 -8.01 10.56
C LEU A 707 12.16 -9.31 11.03
N ALA A 708 13.49 -9.34 11.21
CA ALA A 708 14.18 -10.52 11.71
C ALA A 708 13.71 -10.90 13.13
N ALA A 709 13.58 -9.93 14.03
CA ALA A 709 13.06 -10.10 15.39
C ALA A 709 11.59 -10.51 15.37
N GLY A 710 10.77 -9.88 14.52
CA GLY A 710 9.37 -10.23 14.26
C GLY A 710 9.20 -11.68 13.90
N VAL A 711 9.91 -12.13 12.86
CA VAL A 711 9.88 -13.53 12.42
C VAL A 711 10.45 -14.48 13.49
N ALA A 712 11.53 -14.10 14.19
CA ALA A 712 12.13 -14.95 15.22
C ALA A 712 11.18 -15.19 16.39
N ILE A 713 10.61 -14.12 16.94
CA ILE A 713 9.68 -14.18 18.07
C ILE A 713 8.42 -14.97 17.67
N ASP A 714 7.88 -14.67 16.50
CA ASP A 714 6.66 -15.29 16.01
C ASP A 714 6.85 -16.78 15.66
N ALA A 715 7.91 -17.13 14.93
CA ALA A 715 8.18 -18.53 14.56
C ALA A 715 8.54 -19.41 15.77
N PHE A 716 9.42 -18.94 16.66
CA PHE A 716 9.93 -19.77 17.76
C PHE A 716 9.12 -19.65 19.05
N VAL A 717 8.70 -18.46 19.45
CA VAL A 717 7.98 -18.28 20.73
C VAL A 717 6.48 -18.48 20.51
N VAL A 718 5.91 -17.87 19.47
CA VAL A 718 4.47 -17.97 19.23
C VAL A 718 4.10 -19.31 18.61
N ARG A 719 4.62 -19.66 17.44
CA ARG A 719 4.17 -20.86 16.72
C ARG A 719 4.73 -22.17 17.23
N MET A 720 5.97 -22.18 17.71
CA MET A 720 6.56 -23.42 18.22
C MET A 720 6.24 -23.68 19.70
N VAL A 721 5.84 -22.67 20.48
CA VAL A 721 5.57 -22.82 21.92
C VAL A 721 4.14 -22.41 22.30
N LEU A 722 3.75 -21.16 22.06
CA LEU A 722 2.45 -20.62 22.50
C LEU A 722 1.26 -21.33 21.84
N VAL A 723 1.23 -21.42 20.51
CA VAL A 723 0.12 -22.01 19.75
C VAL A 723 -0.06 -23.50 20.06
N PRO A 724 0.98 -24.35 20.06
CA PRO A 724 0.84 -25.77 20.42
C PRO A 724 0.38 -25.98 21.87
N ALA A 725 0.83 -25.11 22.80
CA ALA A 725 0.35 -25.14 24.18
C ALA A 725 -1.14 -24.80 24.28
N LEU A 726 -1.60 -23.77 23.58
CA LEU A 726 -3.01 -23.38 23.52
C LEU A 726 -3.88 -24.50 22.92
N LEU A 727 -3.45 -25.09 21.79
CA LEU A 727 -4.17 -26.20 21.16
C LEU A 727 -4.26 -27.43 22.08
N ALA A 728 -3.20 -27.72 22.84
CA ALA A 728 -3.20 -28.81 23.81
C ALA A 728 -4.15 -28.55 25.00
N ILE A 729 -4.29 -27.29 25.44
CA ILE A 729 -5.21 -26.89 26.53
C ILE A 729 -6.67 -26.92 26.06
N MET A 730 -6.95 -26.34 24.89
CA MET A 730 -8.30 -26.24 24.33
C MET A 730 -8.81 -27.60 23.81
N GLY A 731 -7.91 -28.52 23.47
CA GLY A 731 -8.24 -29.89 23.13
C GLY A 731 -9.15 -29.99 21.90
N ARG A 732 -10.30 -30.66 22.05
CA ARG A 732 -11.29 -30.81 20.95
C ARG A 732 -11.97 -29.49 20.60
N ALA A 733 -12.06 -28.55 21.53
CA ALA A 733 -12.70 -27.25 21.30
C ALA A 733 -11.93 -26.40 20.27
N SER A 734 -10.62 -26.64 20.09
CA SER A 734 -9.79 -25.97 19.09
C SER A 734 -10.38 -26.03 17.68
N TRP A 735 -11.13 -27.09 17.36
CA TRP A 735 -11.70 -27.33 16.03
C TRP A 735 -13.20 -27.03 15.96
N TRP A 736 -13.72 -26.22 16.89
CA TRP A 736 -15.14 -25.86 16.93
C TRP A 736 -15.51 -24.84 15.85
N MET A 737 -16.64 -25.10 15.18
CA MET A 737 -17.24 -24.21 14.19
C MET A 737 -18.78 -24.26 14.31
N PRO A 738 -19.48 -23.11 14.28
CA PRO A 738 -20.94 -23.07 14.21
C PRO A 738 -21.46 -23.71 12.92
N LYS A 739 -22.50 -24.56 13.02
CA LYS A 739 -23.06 -25.31 11.87
C LYS A 739 -23.58 -24.42 10.74
N TRP A 740 -24.08 -23.22 11.06
CA TRP A 740 -24.57 -22.27 10.06
C TRP A 740 -23.40 -21.72 9.23
N LEU A 741 -22.28 -21.40 9.88
CA LEU A 741 -21.08 -20.90 9.22
C LEU A 741 -20.45 -21.99 8.37
N ASP A 742 -20.43 -23.23 8.88
CA ASP A 742 -19.93 -24.41 8.17
C ASP A 742 -20.72 -24.71 6.87
N ARG A 743 -22.00 -24.31 6.80
CA ARG A 743 -22.86 -24.47 5.62
C ARG A 743 -22.63 -23.40 4.55
N ILE A 744 -22.24 -22.19 4.95
CA ILE A 744 -22.04 -21.04 4.05
C ILE A 744 -20.63 -21.05 3.45
N LEU A 745 -19.63 -21.47 4.23
CA LEU A 745 -18.23 -21.39 3.81
C LEU A 745 -17.93 -22.42 2.71
N PRO A 746 -17.32 -21.99 1.58
CA PRO A 746 -16.92 -22.91 0.53
C PRO A 746 -15.77 -23.82 0.99
N ASP A 747 -15.84 -25.11 0.64
CA ASP A 747 -14.82 -26.10 0.98
C ASP A 747 -13.59 -25.97 0.06
N ILE A 748 -12.68 -25.10 0.49
CA ILE A 748 -11.38 -24.93 -0.13
C ILE A 748 -10.44 -26.05 0.33
N ASP A 749 -10.32 -27.08 -0.50
CA ASP A 749 -9.41 -28.19 -0.27
C ASP A 749 -7.93 -27.75 -0.41
N VAL A 750 -7.36 -27.22 0.68
CA VAL A 750 -5.93 -26.86 0.82
C VAL A 750 -5.08 -28.10 1.04
N GLU A 751 -5.61 -29.09 1.76
CA GLU A 751 -4.91 -30.32 2.19
C GLU A 751 -4.75 -31.35 1.07
N GLY A 752 -5.49 -31.21 -0.04
CA GLY A 752 -5.51 -32.19 -1.12
C GLY A 752 -6.32 -33.44 -0.78
N ALA A 753 -7.27 -33.34 0.15
CA ALA A 753 -8.17 -34.43 0.50
C ALA A 753 -8.94 -34.95 -0.72
N LYS A 754 -9.40 -34.06 -1.62
CA LYS A 754 -10.05 -34.44 -2.88
C LYS A 754 -9.07 -35.09 -3.84
N LEU A 755 -7.81 -34.63 -3.89
CA LEU A 755 -6.76 -35.24 -4.70
C LEU A 755 -6.46 -36.68 -4.23
N ARG A 756 -6.29 -36.89 -2.92
CA ARG A 756 -6.06 -38.22 -2.33
C ARG A 756 -7.25 -39.14 -2.53
N ALA A 757 -8.48 -38.64 -2.40
CA ALA A 757 -9.70 -39.42 -2.69
C ALA A 757 -9.78 -39.85 -4.16
N LEU A 758 -9.44 -38.95 -5.10
CA LEU A 758 -9.36 -39.26 -6.53
C LEU A 758 -8.25 -40.27 -6.84
N GLN A 759 -7.09 -40.17 -6.18
CA GLN A 759 -6.01 -41.17 -6.31
C GLN A 759 -6.43 -42.53 -5.76
N ARG A 760 -7.10 -42.58 -4.61
CA ARG A 760 -7.64 -43.84 -4.03
C ARG A 760 -8.65 -44.50 -4.98
N LYS A 761 -9.52 -43.71 -5.61
CA LYS A 761 -10.46 -44.20 -6.64
C LYS A 761 -9.77 -44.64 -7.93
N ARG A 762 -8.72 -43.94 -8.35
CA ARG A 762 -8.01 -44.20 -9.63
C ARG A 762 -7.05 -45.38 -9.57
N PHE A 763 -6.45 -45.63 -8.41
CA PHE A 763 -5.43 -46.67 -8.24
C PHE A 763 -5.93 -47.92 -7.50
N GLY A 764 -7.24 -48.04 -7.21
CA GLY A 764 -7.87 -49.26 -6.72
C GLY A 764 -7.18 -49.83 -5.48
N ALA A 765 -7.47 -49.26 -4.31
CA ALA A 765 -7.11 -49.93 -3.07
C ALA A 765 -7.90 -51.25 -2.99
N ALA A 766 -7.20 -52.36 -3.22
CA ALA A 766 -7.59 -53.65 -2.68
C ALA A 766 -7.85 -53.44 -1.19
N GLU A 767 -9.12 -53.53 -0.78
CA GLU A 767 -9.45 -53.72 0.62
C GLU A 767 -8.65 -54.94 1.11
N PRO A 768 -8.00 -54.88 2.29
CA PRO A 768 -7.52 -56.10 2.90
C PRO A 768 -8.75 -56.99 3.10
N GLU A 769 -8.79 -58.15 2.43
CA GLU A 769 -9.78 -59.18 2.72
C GLU A 769 -9.82 -59.35 4.25
N PRO A 770 -11.00 -59.27 4.89
CA PRO A 770 -11.11 -59.58 6.30
C PRO A 770 -10.68 -61.05 6.46
N VAL A 771 -9.54 -61.24 7.14
CA VAL A 771 -9.07 -62.55 7.57
C VAL A 771 -10.20 -63.23 8.35
N GLY A 772 -10.56 -64.43 7.89
CA GLY A 772 -11.76 -65.19 8.23
C GLY A 772 -12.30 -65.06 9.65
N GLY A 773 -13.59 -64.75 9.72
CA GLY A 773 -14.49 -64.98 10.85
C GLY A 773 -15.85 -65.42 10.30
N GLU A 774 -16.41 -66.50 10.85
CA GLU A 774 -17.54 -67.31 10.38
C GLU A 774 -18.78 -66.57 9.82
N PRO A 775 -19.51 -67.19 8.86
CA PRO A 775 -20.80 -66.69 8.41
C PRO A 775 -21.92 -67.08 9.39
N ALA A 776 -22.61 -66.08 9.96
CA ALA A 776 -23.92 -66.28 10.60
C ALA A 776 -25.04 -66.08 9.56
N PRO A 777 -26.13 -66.88 9.59
CA PRO A 777 -27.07 -67.00 8.49
C PRO A 777 -28.16 -65.91 8.49
N ALA A 778 -28.70 -65.69 7.29
CA ALA A 778 -29.77 -64.75 6.95
C ALA A 778 -31.09 -65.01 7.70
N LEU A 779 -31.78 -63.92 8.06
CA LEU A 779 -33.20 -63.92 8.40
C LEU A 779 -33.94 -63.00 7.43
N ASP A 780 -34.73 -63.61 6.55
CA ASP A 780 -35.68 -62.95 5.65
C ASP A 780 -37.02 -62.69 6.36
N ALA A 781 -37.68 -61.61 5.91
CA ALA A 781 -39.13 -61.40 5.83
C ALA A 781 -39.98 -61.15 7.10
N ALA A 782 -40.50 -59.91 7.19
CA ALA A 782 -41.91 -59.54 7.45
C ALA A 782 -41.96 -58.02 7.75
N VAL A 783 -42.35 -57.16 6.80
CA VAL A 783 -43.69 -56.55 6.68
C VAL A 783 -44.25 -56.05 8.01
N ASP A 784 -44.31 -54.73 8.19
CA ASP A 784 -45.56 -54.08 8.62
C ASP A 784 -45.54 -52.57 8.32
N THR A 785 -46.66 -52.13 7.74
CA THR A 785 -46.97 -50.79 7.25
C THR A 785 -47.91 -50.12 8.26
N VAL A 786 -47.59 -48.90 8.70
CA VAL A 786 -48.52 -47.99 9.41
C VAL A 786 -48.18 -46.58 8.88
N ALA A 787 -48.87 -46.05 7.87
CA ALA A 787 -50.23 -45.51 7.83
C ALA A 787 -50.39 -44.13 8.53
N LEU A 788 -50.88 -43.17 7.73
CA LEU A 788 -51.60 -41.93 8.09
C LEU A 788 -50.70 -40.74 8.52
N GLN A 789 -50.85 -39.52 8.01
CA GLN A 789 -52.06 -38.81 7.57
C GLN A 789 -51.68 -37.69 6.58
N GLN A 790 -52.43 -37.61 5.49
CA GLN A 790 -52.44 -36.51 4.50
C GLN A 790 -53.15 -35.27 5.08
N LEU A 791 -52.65 -34.08 4.73
CA LEU A 791 -53.40 -32.82 4.77
C LEU A 791 -53.80 -32.48 3.31
N PRO A 792 -54.99 -31.88 3.10
CA PRO A 792 -55.67 -31.90 1.80
C PRO A 792 -55.13 -30.82 0.84
N ASP A 793 -54.80 -31.25 -0.38
CA ASP A 793 -54.66 -30.36 -1.52
C ASP A 793 -56.04 -30.02 -2.10
N VAL A 794 -56.24 -28.73 -2.37
CA VAL A 794 -57.45 -28.18 -2.98
C VAL A 794 -57.41 -28.44 -4.48
N GLU A 795 -58.35 -29.26 -4.96
CA GLU A 795 -58.67 -29.45 -6.37
C GLU A 795 -59.10 -28.12 -7.02
N GLY A 796 -58.44 -27.77 -8.13
CA GLY A 796 -58.87 -26.70 -9.02
C GLY A 796 -58.31 -26.94 -10.43
N ALA A 797 -59.21 -27.26 -11.36
CA ALA A 797 -59.01 -27.41 -12.81
C ALA A 797 -58.17 -28.61 -13.31
N GLN A 798 -58.89 -29.67 -13.67
CA GLN A 798 -58.39 -30.82 -14.44
C GLN A 798 -57.85 -30.37 -15.82
N PHE A 799 -56.54 -30.49 -16.02
CA PHE A 799 -55.97 -30.67 -17.35
C PHE A 799 -55.82 -32.16 -17.64
N VAL A 800 -56.45 -32.59 -18.73
CA VAL A 800 -56.39 -33.97 -19.22
C VAL A 800 -54.93 -34.29 -19.59
N ALA A 801 -54.31 -35.17 -18.80
CA ALA A 801 -52.97 -35.67 -19.02
C ALA A 801 -52.89 -36.50 -20.31
N SER A 802 -52.39 -35.92 -21.39
CA SER A 802 -51.74 -36.69 -22.45
C SER A 802 -50.28 -36.91 -22.05
N ASN A 803 -49.77 -38.12 -22.17
CA ASN A 803 -48.34 -38.44 -22.22
C ASN A 803 -47.40 -37.94 -21.10
N GLY A 804 -47.78 -38.02 -19.82
CA GLY A 804 -46.87 -38.32 -18.69
C GLY A 804 -45.55 -37.54 -18.53
N ARG A 805 -45.37 -36.38 -19.19
CA ARG A 805 -44.14 -35.57 -19.19
C ARG A 805 -44.48 -34.08 -19.18
N SER A 806 -45.43 -33.63 -18.37
CA SER A 806 -45.76 -32.20 -18.30
C SER A 806 -44.94 -31.48 -17.23
N ILE A 807 -44.42 -30.30 -17.57
CA ILE A 807 -44.04 -29.28 -16.59
C ILE A 807 -45.24 -28.36 -16.45
N PHE A 808 -45.76 -28.16 -15.24
CA PHE A 808 -46.92 -27.32 -14.99
C PHE A 808 -46.70 -26.46 -13.74
N GLY A 809 -47.46 -25.40 -13.57
CA GLY A 809 -47.35 -24.50 -12.42
C GLY A 809 -48.03 -23.17 -12.68
N ARG A 810 -47.75 -22.17 -11.84
CA ARG A 810 -48.37 -20.84 -11.91
C ARG A 810 -47.32 -19.73 -12.06
N VAL A 811 -47.61 -18.75 -12.91
CA VAL A 811 -46.83 -17.52 -13.06
C VAL A 811 -47.46 -16.41 -12.25
N CYS A 812 -46.76 -15.94 -11.22
CA CYS A 812 -47.26 -14.93 -10.28
C CYS A 812 -46.34 -13.71 -10.21
N ARG A 813 -46.84 -12.58 -9.71
CA ARG A 813 -46.02 -11.45 -9.25
C ARG A 813 -45.57 -11.66 -7.81
N ASP A 814 -44.63 -10.84 -7.34
CA ASP A 814 -44.16 -10.84 -5.94
C ASP A 814 -45.30 -10.59 -4.92
N ASP A 815 -46.42 -9.99 -5.35
CA ASP A 815 -47.64 -9.76 -4.56
C ASP A 815 -48.62 -10.97 -4.54
N GLY A 816 -48.29 -12.05 -5.27
CA GLY A 816 -49.11 -13.25 -5.40
C GLY A 816 -50.21 -13.19 -6.46
N TYR A 817 -50.42 -12.06 -7.15
CA TYR A 817 -51.39 -12.00 -8.25
C TYR A 817 -50.87 -12.73 -9.49
N PRO A 818 -51.74 -13.47 -10.22
CA PRO A 818 -51.34 -14.17 -11.43
C PRO A 818 -50.94 -13.20 -12.55
N VAL A 819 -49.99 -13.62 -13.39
CA VAL A 819 -49.55 -12.88 -14.59
C VAL A 819 -50.12 -13.58 -15.84
N PRO A 820 -51.29 -13.13 -16.34
CA PRO A 820 -51.92 -13.72 -17.52
C PRO A 820 -51.09 -13.48 -18.77
N ASP A 821 -51.27 -14.34 -19.78
CA ASP A 821 -50.57 -14.29 -21.08
C ASP A 821 -49.03 -14.32 -20.99
N ALA A 822 -48.46 -14.78 -19.87
CA ALA A 822 -47.02 -14.97 -19.75
C ALA A 822 -46.56 -16.02 -20.77
N ALA A 823 -45.66 -15.65 -21.68
CA ALA A 823 -45.11 -16.55 -22.67
C ALA A 823 -44.03 -17.44 -22.04
N LEU A 824 -44.21 -18.76 -22.15
CA LEU A 824 -43.27 -19.77 -21.66
C LEU A 824 -42.54 -20.42 -22.82
N THR A 825 -41.22 -20.50 -22.74
CA THR A 825 -40.37 -21.13 -23.75
C THR A 825 -39.43 -22.12 -23.08
N LEU A 826 -39.46 -23.38 -23.52
CA LEU A 826 -38.57 -24.42 -23.02
C LEU A 826 -37.39 -24.59 -23.97
N ILE A 827 -36.17 -24.56 -23.44
CA ILE A 827 -34.91 -24.62 -24.20
C ILE A 827 -34.05 -25.78 -23.70
N ASP A 828 -33.44 -26.56 -24.59
CA ASP A 828 -32.51 -27.64 -24.22
C ASP A 828 -31.13 -27.11 -23.79
N GLN A 829 -30.25 -28.00 -23.31
CA GLN A 829 -28.88 -27.64 -22.93
C GLN A 829 -27.98 -27.16 -24.10
N ARG A 830 -28.46 -27.24 -25.35
CA ARG A 830 -27.78 -26.73 -26.55
C ARG A 830 -28.31 -25.35 -26.96
N GLY A 831 -29.27 -24.78 -26.23
CA GLY A 831 -29.90 -23.50 -26.55
C GLY A 831 -30.98 -23.57 -27.62
N GLN A 832 -31.41 -24.77 -28.05
CA GLN A 832 -32.54 -24.91 -28.97
C GLN A 832 -33.87 -24.89 -28.23
N GLN A 833 -34.78 -24.05 -28.69
CA GLN A 833 -36.17 -24.07 -28.22
C GLN A 833 -36.83 -25.40 -28.63
N VAL A 834 -37.37 -26.11 -27.65
CA VAL A 834 -38.02 -27.41 -27.84
C VAL A 834 -39.54 -27.38 -27.67
N SER A 835 -40.07 -26.39 -26.94
CA SER A 835 -41.51 -26.25 -26.66
C SER A 835 -41.86 -24.80 -26.32
N ARG A 836 -43.12 -24.41 -26.50
CA ARG A 836 -43.63 -23.07 -26.17
C ARG A 836 -45.09 -23.18 -25.70
N ALA A 837 -45.45 -22.41 -24.69
CA ALA A 837 -46.81 -22.33 -24.14
C ALA A 837 -47.10 -20.88 -23.69
N ALA A 838 -48.34 -20.61 -23.28
CA ALA A 838 -48.72 -19.36 -22.62
C ALA A 838 -49.47 -19.71 -21.33
N ALA A 839 -49.32 -18.87 -20.31
CA ALA A 839 -50.14 -18.95 -19.11
C ALA A 839 -51.58 -18.52 -19.40
N ASP A 840 -52.55 -19.16 -18.78
CA ASP A 840 -53.96 -18.79 -18.85
C ASP A 840 -54.27 -17.51 -18.04
N ASP A 841 -55.54 -17.08 -18.03
CA ASP A 841 -56.00 -15.88 -17.32
C ASP A 841 -55.74 -15.95 -15.79
N ASP A 842 -55.64 -17.16 -15.25
CA ASP A 842 -55.35 -17.45 -13.84
C ASP A 842 -53.84 -17.66 -13.59
N GLY A 843 -52.99 -17.44 -14.60
CA GLY A 843 -51.54 -17.60 -14.54
C GLY A 843 -51.04 -19.05 -14.61
N ASN A 844 -51.93 -20.04 -14.77
CA ASN A 844 -51.52 -21.45 -14.84
C ASN A 844 -50.96 -21.78 -16.22
N TYR A 845 -49.98 -22.67 -16.28
CA TYR A 845 -49.43 -23.16 -17.53
C TYR A 845 -49.13 -24.66 -17.49
N ALA A 846 -49.06 -25.27 -18.67
CA ALA A 846 -48.49 -26.60 -18.88
C ALA A 846 -47.65 -26.61 -20.15
N ILE A 847 -46.43 -27.17 -20.09
CA ILE A 847 -45.50 -27.28 -21.22
C ILE A 847 -44.80 -28.64 -21.18
N GLU A 848 -44.71 -29.31 -22.33
CA GLU A 848 -44.17 -30.68 -22.44
C GLU A 848 -42.77 -30.66 -23.08
N PRO A 849 -41.72 -31.26 -22.45
CA PRO A 849 -40.44 -31.51 -23.09
C PRO A 849 -40.47 -32.76 -23.97
N PRO A 850 -39.73 -32.78 -25.10
CA PRO A 850 -39.74 -33.93 -26.02
C PRO A 850 -39.09 -35.20 -25.42
N THR A 851 -38.05 -35.06 -24.59
CA THR A 851 -37.34 -36.19 -23.96
C THR A 851 -37.05 -35.91 -22.47
N PRO A 852 -36.81 -36.94 -21.64
CA PRO A 852 -36.23 -36.73 -20.31
C PRO A 852 -34.88 -36.02 -20.40
N GLY A 853 -34.58 -35.13 -19.46
CA GLY A 853 -33.35 -34.34 -19.48
C GLY A 853 -33.46 -33.01 -18.72
N GLY A 854 -32.36 -32.25 -18.72
CA GLY A 854 -32.33 -30.88 -18.18
C GLY A 854 -32.72 -29.85 -19.25
N TYR A 855 -33.58 -28.92 -18.87
CA TYR A 855 -34.08 -27.83 -19.72
C TYR A 855 -34.02 -26.49 -18.96
N VAL A 856 -34.03 -25.40 -19.71
CA VAL A 856 -34.25 -24.05 -19.18
C VAL A 856 -35.65 -23.61 -19.58
N LEU A 857 -36.50 -23.33 -18.58
CA LEU A 857 -37.81 -22.71 -18.77
C LEU A 857 -37.65 -21.20 -18.67
N ILE A 858 -37.86 -20.49 -19.77
CA ILE A 858 -37.89 -19.02 -19.81
C ILE A 858 -39.34 -18.57 -19.81
N VAL A 859 -39.70 -17.74 -18.83
CA VAL A 859 -41.03 -17.11 -18.71
C VAL A 859 -40.89 -15.61 -18.90
N SER A 860 -41.72 -15.04 -19.76
CA SER A 860 -41.71 -13.59 -20.05
C SER A 860 -43.12 -13.05 -20.11
N ALA A 861 -43.36 -11.87 -19.55
CA ALA A 861 -44.63 -11.17 -19.66
C ALA A 861 -44.38 -9.67 -19.86
N ASN A 862 -45.33 -8.97 -20.47
CA ASN A 862 -45.19 -7.53 -20.70
C ASN A 862 -45.11 -6.78 -19.37
N ARG A 863 -44.19 -5.82 -19.24
CA ARG A 863 -43.88 -5.05 -17.99
C ARG A 863 -43.36 -5.87 -16.80
N HIS A 864 -42.80 -7.05 -17.05
CA HIS A 864 -42.15 -7.85 -16.03
C HIS A 864 -40.77 -8.31 -16.53
N GLN A 865 -39.83 -8.50 -15.61
CA GLN A 865 -38.53 -9.04 -15.96
C GLN A 865 -38.67 -10.53 -16.34
N PRO A 866 -38.09 -11.00 -17.46
CA PRO A 866 -38.11 -12.43 -17.78
C PRO A 866 -37.37 -13.24 -16.72
N ALA A 867 -37.94 -14.39 -16.32
CA ALA A 867 -37.30 -15.34 -15.42
C ALA A 867 -36.88 -16.59 -16.20
N ALA A 868 -35.69 -17.12 -15.90
CA ALA A 868 -35.21 -18.39 -16.44
C ALA A 868 -34.95 -19.38 -15.30
N VAL A 869 -35.62 -20.54 -15.33
CA VAL A 869 -35.55 -21.58 -14.29
C VAL A 869 -35.02 -22.87 -14.91
N ASN A 870 -34.00 -23.47 -14.29
CA ASN A 870 -33.53 -24.80 -14.69
C ASN A 870 -34.50 -25.87 -14.19
N VAL A 871 -35.00 -26.72 -15.08
CA VAL A 871 -35.93 -27.81 -14.77
C VAL A 871 -35.32 -29.13 -15.25
N THR A 872 -35.32 -30.16 -14.40
CA THR A 872 -34.84 -31.49 -14.78
C THR A 872 -36.01 -32.47 -14.81
N VAL A 873 -36.36 -32.96 -15.99
CA VAL A 873 -37.51 -33.86 -16.19
C VAL A 873 -37.03 -35.30 -16.26
N ALA A 874 -37.48 -36.12 -15.31
CA ALA A 874 -37.23 -37.56 -15.27
C ALA A 874 -38.24 -38.33 -16.17
N GLU A 875 -37.93 -39.58 -16.54
CA GLU A 875 -38.91 -40.44 -17.19
C GLU A 875 -40.15 -40.64 -16.30
N GLY A 876 -41.33 -40.28 -16.82
CA GLY A 876 -42.62 -40.64 -16.23
C GLY A 876 -43.11 -39.78 -15.06
N GLY A 877 -42.57 -38.58 -14.84
CA GLY A 877 -43.05 -37.66 -13.79
C GLY A 877 -43.53 -36.34 -14.35
N ALA A 878 -44.67 -35.85 -13.84
CA ALA A 878 -45.08 -34.46 -14.00
C ALA A 878 -44.31 -33.58 -12.99
N HIS A 879 -43.81 -32.42 -13.42
CA HIS A 879 -42.98 -31.53 -12.60
C HIS A 879 -43.70 -30.21 -12.34
N HIS A 880 -43.97 -29.89 -11.07
CA HIS A 880 -44.58 -28.62 -10.66
C HIS A 880 -43.50 -27.55 -10.44
N VAL A 881 -43.58 -26.42 -11.15
CA VAL A 881 -42.64 -25.29 -11.04
C VAL A 881 -43.43 -23.98 -11.08
N ASP A 882 -43.50 -23.26 -9.96
CA ASP A 882 -44.04 -21.90 -9.95
C ASP A 882 -42.95 -20.89 -10.31
N VAL A 883 -43.32 -19.84 -11.04
CA VAL A 883 -42.38 -18.80 -11.49
C VAL A 883 -42.90 -17.44 -11.07
N THR A 884 -42.13 -16.72 -10.25
CA THR A 884 -42.45 -15.35 -9.88
C THR A 884 -41.74 -14.39 -10.83
N LEU A 885 -42.50 -13.51 -11.49
CA LEU A 885 -41.95 -12.44 -12.33
C LEU A 885 -41.95 -11.12 -11.56
N GLN A 886 -40.79 -10.47 -11.49
CA GLN A 886 -40.68 -9.15 -10.86
C GLN A 886 -41.23 -8.06 -11.78
N GLY A 887 -42.01 -7.13 -11.21
CA GLY A 887 -42.53 -5.97 -11.94
C GLY A 887 -41.39 -5.06 -12.42
N SER A 888 -41.44 -4.60 -13.68
CA SER A 888 -40.45 -3.65 -14.18
C SER A 888 -40.72 -2.26 -13.63
N GLY A 889 -39.89 -1.74 -12.71
CA GLY A 889 -39.93 -0.35 -12.28
C GLY A 889 -39.46 0.63 -13.36
N GLU A 890 -39.59 1.93 -13.14
CA GLU A 890 -39.20 3.00 -14.07
C GLU A 890 -38.59 4.20 -13.32
N LEU A 891 -37.37 4.57 -13.70
CA LEU A 891 -36.70 5.81 -13.28
C LEU A 891 -36.77 6.81 -14.45
N SER A 892 -37.42 7.95 -14.26
CA SER A 892 -37.61 8.96 -15.32
C SER A 892 -37.26 10.37 -14.86
N GLY A 893 -37.12 11.33 -15.77
CA GLY A 893 -36.82 12.72 -15.43
C GLY A 893 -36.54 13.59 -16.65
N VAL A 894 -36.04 14.80 -16.43
CA VAL A 894 -35.60 15.73 -17.49
C VAL A 894 -34.17 16.19 -17.23
N VAL A 895 -33.31 16.15 -18.25
CA VAL A 895 -31.94 16.72 -18.21
C VAL A 895 -31.98 18.18 -18.66
N ARG A 896 -31.44 19.10 -17.86
CA ARG A 896 -31.47 20.55 -18.10
C ARG A 896 -30.15 21.23 -17.77
N THR A 897 -29.95 22.46 -18.26
CA THR A 897 -28.87 23.35 -17.82
C THR A 897 -29.26 24.15 -16.57
N ALA A 898 -28.31 24.85 -15.94
CA ALA A 898 -28.60 25.79 -14.84
C ALA A 898 -29.58 26.92 -15.24
N ALA A 899 -29.61 27.29 -16.53
CA ALA A 899 -30.58 28.22 -17.09
C ALA A 899 -31.97 27.58 -17.35
N ARG A 900 -32.17 26.31 -16.96
CA ARG A 900 -33.39 25.49 -17.16
C ARG A 900 -33.71 25.16 -18.62
N GLU A 901 -32.74 25.23 -19.53
CA GLU A 901 -32.90 24.78 -20.91
C GLU A 901 -32.75 23.26 -21.02
N PRO A 902 -33.58 22.55 -21.79
CA PRO A 902 -33.48 21.10 -21.94
C PRO A 902 -32.21 20.70 -22.70
N VAL A 903 -31.54 19.65 -22.22
CA VAL A 903 -30.34 19.07 -22.86
C VAL A 903 -30.75 17.79 -23.60
N ALA A 904 -30.76 17.86 -24.92
CA ALA A 904 -31.02 16.71 -25.79
C ALA A 904 -29.78 15.81 -25.93
N GLU A 905 -29.98 14.53 -26.26
CA GLU A 905 -28.92 13.55 -26.51
C GLU A 905 -27.95 13.32 -25.33
N ALA A 906 -28.36 13.67 -24.10
CA ALA A 906 -27.64 13.27 -22.90
C ALA A 906 -27.80 11.76 -22.69
N THR A 907 -26.73 11.03 -22.44
CA THR A 907 -26.75 9.61 -22.07
C THR A 907 -26.88 9.49 -20.55
N ILE A 908 -27.90 8.78 -20.09
CA ILE A 908 -28.17 8.46 -18.68
C ILE A 908 -27.85 7.00 -18.44
N THR A 909 -26.96 6.71 -17.50
CA THR A 909 -26.59 5.35 -17.07
C THR A 909 -26.90 5.18 -15.59
N VAL A 910 -27.57 4.10 -15.22
CA VAL A 910 -27.94 3.78 -13.83
C VAL A 910 -27.18 2.53 -13.41
N THR A 911 -26.39 2.61 -12.33
CA THR A 911 -25.60 1.50 -11.78
C THR A 911 -26.04 1.13 -10.36
N ASP A 912 -25.94 -0.14 -10.01
CA ASP A 912 -26.17 -0.62 -8.64
C ASP A 912 -24.94 -0.39 -7.73
N LEU A 913 -25.03 -0.78 -6.45
CA LEU A 913 -23.92 -0.66 -5.48
C LEU A 913 -22.68 -1.51 -5.82
N ARG A 914 -22.77 -2.43 -6.78
CA ARG A 914 -21.65 -3.24 -7.27
C ARG A 914 -21.05 -2.66 -8.56
N GLY A 915 -21.64 -1.60 -9.10
CA GLY A 915 -21.23 -0.97 -10.36
C GLY A 915 -21.83 -1.64 -11.62
N GLU A 916 -22.76 -2.60 -11.49
CA GLU A 916 -23.43 -3.18 -12.65
C GLU A 916 -24.47 -2.21 -13.22
N VAL A 917 -24.47 -2.04 -14.54
CA VAL A 917 -25.43 -1.18 -15.24
C VAL A 917 -26.81 -1.85 -15.27
N VAL A 918 -27.78 -1.26 -14.59
CA VAL A 918 -29.16 -1.75 -14.52
C VAL A 918 -30.12 -1.04 -15.48
N GLY A 919 -29.72 0.10 -16.04
CA GLY A 919 -30.51 0.85 -17.01
C GLY A 919 -29.72 1.89 -17.77
N VAL A 920 -30.09 2.11 -19.03
CA VAL A 920 -29.54 3.16 -19.91
C VAL A 920 -30.68 3.85 -20.64
N ALA A 921 -30.64 5.17 -20.71
CA ALA A 921 -31.56 5.99 -21.50
C ALA A 921 -30.80 7.12 -22.19
N VAL A 922 -31.39 7.70 -23.23
CA VAL A 922 -30.90 8.92 -23.88
C VAL A 922 -32.01 9.97 -23.79
N SER A 923 -31.67 11.20 -23.42
CA SER A 923 -32.66 12.28 -23.31
C SER A 923 -33.20 12.68 -24.68
N ALA A 924 -34.52 12.86 -24.77
CA ALA A 924 -35.21 13.34 -25.95
C ALA A 924 -34.97 14.85 -26.18
N ALA A 925 -35.51 15.40 -27.27
CA ALA A 925 -35.35 16.82 -27.62
C ALA A 925 -35.89 17.80 -26.56
N ASP A 926 -36.82 17.35 -25.71
CA ASP A 926 -37.36 18.10 -24.57
C ASP A 926 -36.59 17.85 -23.26
N GLY A 927 -35.46 17.13 -23.33
CA GLY A 927 -34.63 16.72 -22.20
C GLY A 927 -35.14 15.49 -21.45
N GLY A 928 -36.33 14.95 -21.78
CA GLY A 928 -36.94 13.84 -21.06
C GLY A 928 -36.20 12.52 -21.22
N TYR A 929 -36.05 11.74 -20.15
CA TYR A 929 -35.46 10.38 -20.17
C TYR A 929 -36.28 9.40 -19.32
N ALA A 930 -36.19 8.10 -19.63
CA ALA A 930 -36.83 7.03 -18.86
C ALA A 930 -36.05 5.69 -18.95
N CYS A 931 -35.51 5.23 -17.83
CA CYS A 931 -34.90 3.92 -17.64
C CYS A 931 -35.95 2.93 -17.10
N LYS A 932 -36.34 1.95 -17.93
CA LYS A 932 -37.28 0.89 -17.54
C LYS A 932 -36.55 -0.31 -16.95
N GLY A 933 -37.18 -1.04 -16.04
CA GLY A 933 -36.64 -2.23 -15.38
C GLY A 933 -35.84 -1.95 -14.10
N VAL A 934 -35.78 -0.71 -13.61
CA VAL A 934 -35.07 -0.37 -12.37
C VAL A 934 -35.93 -0.75 -11.17
N LEU A 935 -35.47 -1.73 -10.39
CA LEU A 935 -36.17 -2.22 -9.19
C LEU A 935 -36.07 -1.20 -8.03
N ALA A 936 -36.77 -1.47 -6.93
CA ALA A 936 -36.59 -0.69 -5.71
C ALA A 936 -35.19 -0.93 -5.11
N GLY A 937 -34.52 0.13 -4.66
CA GLY A 937 -33.14 0.07 -4.17
C GLY A 937 -32.36 1.37 -4.35
N THR A 938 -31.09 1.36 -3.96
CA THR A 938 -30.16 2.51 -4.11
C THR A 938 -29.28 2.32 -5.34
N TYR A 939 -29.22 3.33 -6.19
CA TYR A 939 -28.50 3.33 -7.46
C TYR A 939 -27.72 4.63 -7.64
N THR A 940 -26.70 4.62 -8.49
CA THR A 940 -26.03 5.84 -8.95
C THR A 940 -26.45 6.14 -10.39
N LEU A 941 -27.04 7.30 -10.61
CA LEU A 941 -27.38 7.81 -11.94
C LEU A 941 -26.26 8.72 -12.42
N VAL A 942 -25.72 8.45 -13.61
CA VAL A 942 -24.71 9.26 -14.29
C VAL A 942 -25.32 9.82 -15.57
N ALA A 943 -25.26 11.14 -15.74
CA ALA A 943 -25.70 11.82 -16.97
C ALA A 943 -24.50 12.49 -17.65
N VAL A 944 -24.37 12.26 -18.96
CA VAL A 944 -23.29 12.79 -19.80
C VAL A 944 -23.87 13.38 -21.07
N ALA A 945 -23.49 14.60 -21.44
CA ALA A 945 -23.84 15.22 -22.73
C ALA A 945 -22.63 15.96 -23.30
N ALA A 946 -22.57 16.13 -24.62
CA ALA A 946 -21.47 16.83 -25.27
C ALA A 946 -21.38 18.29 -24.80
N ARG A 947 -20.17 18.76 -24.44
CA ARG A 947 -19.89 20.11 -23.91
C ARG A 947 -20.61 20.43 -22.59
N MET A 948 -20.95 19.41 -21.81
CA MET A 948 -21.59 19.54 -20.50
C MET A 948 -20.83 18.71 -19.46
N ARG A 949 -20.67 19.23 -18.24
CA ARG A 949 -19.98 18.56 -17.14
C ARG A 949 -20.76 17.30 -16.73
N PRO A 950 -20.17 16.09 -16.80
CA PRO A 950 -20.81 14.87 -16.33
C PRO A 950 -21.24 15.00 -14.87
N THR A 951 -22.45 14.54 -14.55
CA THR A 951 -22.97 14.55 -13.18
C THR A 951 -23.34 13.14 -12.76
N ALA A 952 -22.87 12.73 -11.57
CA ALA A 952 -23.22 11.45 -10.94
C ALA A 952 -23.95 11.72 -9.63
N THR A 953 -25.10 11.08 -9.41
CA THR A 953 -25.91 11.28 -8.21
C THR A 953 -26.47 9.95 -7.72
N THR A 954 -26.29 9.67 -6.43
CA THR A 954 -26.90 8.50 -5.79
C THR A 954 -28.35 8.80 -5.43
N LEU A 955 -29.26 7.91 -5.80
CA LEU A 955 -30.69 8.02 -5.58
C LEU A 955 -31.27 6.69 -5.08
N THR A 956 -32.39 6.75 -4.36
CA THR A 956 -33.11 5.56 -3.86
C THR A 956 -34.47 5.47 -4.54
N VAL A 957 -34.66 4.44 -5.36
CA VAL A 957 -35.96 4.13 -6.01
C VAL A 957 -36.86 3.47 -4.95
N PRO A 958 -38.04 4.04 -4.64
CA PRO A 958 -38.93 3.52 -3.61
C PRO A 958 -39.57 2.19 -4.00
N ASP A 959 -40.11 1.45 -3.03
CA ASP A 959 -40.75 0.12 -3.21
C ASP A 959 -41.88 0.08 -4.26
N SER A 960 -42.46 1.23 -4.59
CA SER A 960 -43.41 1.37 -5.71
C SER A 960 -42.80 1.09 -7.10
N GLY A 961 -41.47 1.05 -7.21
CA GLY A 961 -40.72 0.86 -8.44
C GLY A 961 -40.68 2.10 -9.35
N ARG A 962 -41.27 3.24 -8.97
CA ARG A 962 -41.23 4.47 -9.79
C ARG A 962 -40.55 5.63 -9.06
N LEU A 963 -39.59 6.26 -9.73
CA LEU A 963 -38.95 7.50 -9.25
C LEU A 963 -38.84 8.50 -10.41
N ARG A 964 -39.11 9.79 -10.12
CA ARG A 964 -38.83 10.89 -11.03
C ARG A 964 -37.69 11.76 -10.48
N PHE A 965 -36.61 11.92 -11.24
CA PHE A 965 -35.42 12.67 -10.84
C PHE A 965 -34.88 13.52 -12.00
N ASP A 966 -34.96 14.85 -11.90
CA ASP A 966 -34.43 15.76 -12.93
C ASP A 966 -32.92 15.98 -12.70
N VAL A 967 -32.15 16.07 -13.78
CA VAL A 967 -30.68 16.20 -13.73
C VAL A 967 -30.26 17.56 -14.28
N GLU A 968 -29.43 18.28 -13.56
CA GLU A 968 -28.84 19.54 -14.00
C GLU A 968 -27.39 19.30 -14.44
N LEU A 969 -27.05 19.69 -15.68
CA LEU A 969 -25.68 19.65 -16.20
C LEU A 969 -25.17 21.08 -16.36
N ALA A 970 -23.93 21.34 -15.93
CA ALA A 970 -23.26 22.63 -16.17
C ALA A 970 -22.57 22.63 -17.54
N PRO A 971 -22.63 23.71 -18.33
CA PRO A 971 -21.89 23.81 -19.58
C PRO A 971 -20.37 23.77 -19.33
N MET A 972 -19.61 23.24 -20.28
CA MET A 972 -18.16 23.33 -20.31
C MET A 972 -17.73 24.31 -21.40
N ALA A 973 -16.73 25.12 -21.08
CA ALA A 973 -16.14 26.12 -21.94
C ALA A 973 -14.84 25.60 -22.57
N MET A 974 -14.45 26.24 -23.67
CA MET A 974 -13.16 26.05 -24.32
C MET A 974 -12.31 27.30 -24.15
N LEU A 975 -11.18 27.17 -23.47
CA LEU A 975 -10.15 28.21 -23.43
C LEU A 975 -9.26 28.03 -24.66
N TRP A 976 -9.01 29.10 -25.41
CA TRP A 976 -8.11 29.08 -26.55
C TRP A 976 -7.35 30.39 -26.63
N GLY A 977 -6.25 30.41 -27.38
CA GLY A 977 -5.44 31.62 -27.56
C GLY A 977 -4.18 31.34 -28.35
N THR A 978 -3.30 32.32 -28.43
CA THR A 978 -1.99 32.19 -29.09
C THR A 978 -0.84 32.51 -28.16
N VAL A 979 0.27 31.79 -28.32
CA VAL A 979 1.52 32.01 -27.60
C VAL A 979 2.53 32.65 -28.54
N ARG A 980 3.04 33.82 -28.16
CA ARG A 980 4.01 34.57 -28.98
C ARG A 980 5.23 34.98 -28.18
N ALA A 981 6.44 34.74 -28.69
CA ALA A 981 7.71 35.23 -28.15
C ALA A 981 8.31 36.29 -29.08
N GLY A 982 8.54 37.52 -28.58
CA GLY A 982 9.09 38.61 -29.40
C GLY A 982 8.29 38.89 -30.69
N GLY A 983 6.96 38.68 -30.66
CA GLY A 983 6.06 38.82 -31.81
C GLY A 983 5.95 37.61 -32.74
N ARG A 984 6.82 36.59 -32.61
CA ARG A 984 6.73 35.32 -33.37
C ARG A 984 5.91 34.28 -32.61
N ALA A 985 5.12 33.49 -33.33
CA ALA A 985 4.42 32.35 -32.77
C ALA A 985 5.41 31.33 -32.18
N VAL A 986 5.09 30.76 -31.02
CA VAL A 986 5.90 29.71 -30.39
C VAL A 986 5.23 28.37 -30.65
N HIS A 987 5.88 27.53 -31.44
CA HIS A 987 5.47 26.13 -31.67
C HIS A 987 5.85 25.25 -30.48
N ASP A 988 4.97 24.31 -30.13
CA ASP A 988 5.18 23.29 -29.09
C ASP A 988 5.44 23.83 -27.67
N ALA A 989 4.90 25.02 -27.35
CA ALA A 989 4.84 25.52 -25.99
C ALA A 989 3.76 24.77 -25.20
N ARG A 990 4.10 24.30 -24.00
CA ARG A 990 3.15 23.61 -23.11
C ARG A 990 2.35 24.65 -22.33
N ILE A 991 1.04 24.64 -22.53
CA ILE A 991 0.07 25.42 -21.76
C ILE A 991 -0.58 24.52 -20.71
N THR A 992 -0.58 24.97 -19.46
CA THR A 992 -1.22 24.31 -18.31
C THR A 992 -2.25 25.25 -17.73
N VAL A 993 -3.47 24.76 -17.52
CA VAL A 993 -4.56 25.52 -16.87
C VAL A 993 -4.76 24.92 -15.47
N LEU A 994 -4.69 25.77 -14.46
CA LEU A 994 -4.79 25.43 -13.04
C LEU A 994 -6.05 26.08 -12.47
N ASP A 995 -6.79 25.39 -11.61
CA ASP A 995 -7.87 25.99 -10.85
C ASP A 995 -7.36 26.84 -9.67
N TRP A 996 -8.28 27.36 -8.86
CA TRP A 996 -7.95 28.17 -7.67
C TRP A 996 -7.13 27.42 -6.60
N SER A 997 -7.15 26.09 -6.61
CA SER A 997 -6.39 25.23 -5.68
C SER A 997 -5.02 24.84 -6.22
N GLY A 998 -4.66 25.27 -7.43
CA GLY A 998 -3.43 24.84 -8.11
C GLY A 998 -3.55 23.46 -8.78
N THR A 999 -4.74 22.88 -8.84
CA THR A 999 -4.94 21.59 -9.51
C THR A 999 -4.96 21.80 -11.03
N ILE A 1000 -4.15 21.03 -11.77
CA ILE A 1000 -4.14 21.06 -13.24
C ILE A 1000 -5.50 20.54 -13.75
N VAL A 1001 -6.29 21.42 -14.36
CA VAL A 1001 -7.60 21.09 -14.96
C VAL A 1001 -7.50 20.81 -16.46
N GLY A 1002 -6.40 21.20 -17.12
CA GLY A 1002 -6.17 20.90 -18.52
C GLY A 1002 -4.77 21.30 -19.00
N THR A 1003 -4.29 20.64 -20.05
CA THR A 1003 -3.03 20.97 -20.71
C THR A 1003 -3.18 20.94 -22.21
N ALA A 1004 -2.54 21.86 -22.92
CA ALA A 1004 -2.47 21.89 -24.38
C ALA A 1004 -1.03 22.19 -24.84
N HIS A 1005 -0.72 21.83 -26.08
CA HIS A 1005 0.50 22.26 -26.76
C HIS A 1005 0.12 23.20 -27.90
N THR A 1006 0.97 24.18 -28.18
CA THR A 1006 0.74 25.11 -29.29
C THR A 1006 1.08 24.49 -30.65
N ASP A 1007 0.27 24.80 -31.67
CA ASP A 1007 0.50 24.42 -33.07
C ASP A 1007 1.59 25.28 -33.76
N GLU A 1008 1.82 25.07 -35.06
CA GLU A 1008 2.84 25.81 -35.84
C GLU A 1008 2.58 27.32 -35.90
N ASP A 1009 1.33 27.74 -35.73
CA ASP A 1009 0.89 29.14 -35.67
C ASP A 1009 0.88 29.67 -34.22
N GLY A 1010 1.31 28.87 -33.24
CA GLY A 1010 1.35 29.22 -31.83
C GLY A 1010 -0.01 29.13 -31.13
N ARG A 1011 -1.04 28.52 -31.75
CA ARG A 1011 -2.39 28.43 -31.18
C ARG A 1011 -2.51 27.26 -30.22
N TYR A 1012 -3.19 27.45 -29.11
CA TYR A 1012 -3.55 26.39 -28.18
C TYR A 1012 -5.06 26.39 -27.92
N ALA A 1013 -5.57 25.23 -27.49
CA ALA A 1013 -6.95 25.08 -27.07
C ALA A 1013 -7.08 24.03 -25.97
N VAL A 1014 -7.69 24.41 -24.85
CA VAL A 1014 -8.04 23.54 -23.73
C VAL A 1014 -9.57 23.47 -23.67
N ALA A 1015 -10.11 22.32 -24.07
CA ALA A 1015 -11.54 22.06 -24.02
C ALA A 1015 -11.98 21.59 -22.64
N ASP A 1016 -13.30 21.53 -22.43
CA ASP A 1016 -13.93 20.90 -21.26
C ASP A 1016 -13.55 21.55 -19.91
N LEU A 1017 -13.45 22.89 -19.87
CA LEU A 1017 -13.24 23.65 -18.63
C LEU A 1017 -14.57 24.14 -18.04
N PRO A 1018 -14.87 23.90 -16.76
CA PRO A 1018 -16.00 24.55 -16.09
C PRO A 1018 -15.90 26.08 -16.13
N GLU A 1019 -17.02 26.80 -15.95
CA GLU A 1019 -16.95 28.23 -15.68
C GLU A 1019 -16.28 28.48 -14.31
N GLY A 1020 -15.36 29.44 -14.24
CA GLY A 1020 -14.54 29.68 -13.05
C GLY A 1020 -13.32 30.56 -13.31
N GLU A 1021 -12.57 30.88 -12.26
CA GLU A 1021 -11.24 31.50 -12.40
C GLU A 1021 -10.16 30.45 -12.50
N TYR A 1022 -9.26 30.64 -13.46
CA TYR A 1022 -8.15 29.74 -13.74
C TYR A 1022 -6.85 30.51 -13.88
N THR A 1023 -5.74 29.84 -13.58
CA THR A 1023 -4.39 30.31 -13.84
C THR A 1023 -3.82 29.54 -15.03
N VAL A 1024 -3.37 30.24 -16.05
CA VAL A 1024 -2.77 29.67 -17.27
C VAL A 1024 -1.26 29.87 -17.18
N GLU A 1025 -0.50 28.78 -17.23
CA GLU A 1025 0.95 28.76 -17.27
C GLU A 1025 1.44 28.29 -18.64
N ALA A 1026 2.40 29.01 -19.22
CA ALA A 1026 3.11 28.60 -20.43
C ALA A 1026 4.56 28.22 -20.09
N ARG A 1027 4.98 26.99 -20.41
CA ARG A 1027 6.37 26.52 -20.32
C ARG A 1027 7.00 26.40 -21.72
N GLY A 1028 8.26 26.82 -21.84
CA GLY A 1028 9.05 26.86 -23.08
C GLY A 1028 9.96 28.09 -23.21
N TYR A 1029 9.74 29.09 -22.35
CA TYR A 1029 10.49 30.33 -22.12
C TYR A 1029 10.42 30.63 -20.60
N PRO A 1030 10.99 31.73 -20.05
CA PRO A 1030 10.75 32.10 -18.64
C PRO A 1030 9.26 31.99 -18.32
N LEU A 1031 8.93 31.37 -17.17
CA LEU A 1031 7.55 31.04 -16.79
C LEU A 1031 6.69 32.31 -16.84
N VAL A 1032 5.67 32.30 -17.70
CA VAL A 1032 4.64 33.35 -17.74
C VAL A 1032 3.34 32.75 -17.23
N THR A 1033 2.77 33.42 -16.24
CA THR A 1033 1.54 33.03 -15.54
C THR A 1033 0.49 34.13 -15.74
N GLY A 1034 -0.69 33.78 -16.22
CA GLY A 1034 -1.82 34.70 -16.40
C GLY A 1034 -3.08 34.18 -15.71
N ARG A 1035 -3.91 35.06 -15.14
CA ARG A 1035 -5.26 34.68 -14.66
C ARG A 1035 -6.28 34.91 -15.77
N VAL A 1036 -7.21 33.97 -15.92
CA VAL A 1036 -8.34 34.06 -16.83
C VAL A 1036 -9.64 33.69 -16.11
N THR A 1037 -10.66 34.52 -16.25
CA THR A 1037 -12.01 34.22 -15.76
C THR A 1037 -12.82 33.66 -16.93
N ILE A 1038 -13.18 32.37 -16.84
CA ILE A 1038 -13.96 31.69 -17.88
C ILE A 1038 -15.45 31.91 -17.62
N THR A 1039 -16.10 32.67 -18.52
CA THR A 1039 -17.56 32.88 -18.55
C THR A 1039 -18.08 32.66 -19.97
N GLY A 1040 -19.14 31.85 -20.13
CA GLY A 1040 -19.66 31.46 -21.45
C GLY A 1040 -18.90 30.30 -22.11
N SER A 1041 -19.23 29.99 -23.37
CA SER A 1041 -18.78 28.75 -24.03
C SER A 1041 -17.35 28.79 -24.60
N GLN A 1042 -16.80 29.98 -24.86
CA GLN A 1042 -15.47 30.16 -25.44
C GLN A 1042 -14.81 31.41 -24.85
N VAL A 1043 -13.56 31.28 -24.40
CA VAL A 1043 -12.77 32.38 -23.83
C VAL A 1043 -11.42 32.45 -24.51
N ASP A 1044 -11.05 33.67 -24.95
CA ASP A 1044 -9.80 33.97 -25.64
C ASP A 1044 -8.76 34.52 -24.64
N HIS A 1045 -7.58 33.94 -24.61
CA HIS A 1045 -6.48 34.34 -23.72
C HIS A 1045 -5.10 34.18 -24.40
N ASP A 1046 -4.57 35.27 -24.95
CA ASP A 1046 -3.23 35.27 -25.55
C ASP A 1046 -2.12 35.34 -24.49
N VAL A 1047 -1.05 34.55 -24.67
CA VAL A 1047 0.14 34.54 -23.81
C VAL A 1047 1.33 35.16 -24.56
N ARG A 1048 1.92 36.22 -24.01
CA ARG A 1048 3.14 36.85 -24.54
C ARG A 1048 4.36 36.43 -23.72
N LEU A 1049 5.34 35.82 -24.39
CA LEU A 1049 6.62 35.42 -23.85
C LEU A 1049 7.67 36.49 -24.21
N GLY A 1050 8.45 36.96 -23.24
CA GLY A 1050 9.51 37.94 -23.47
C GLY A 1050 10.31 38.23 -22.21
N PHE A 1051 11.59 38.56 -22.37
CA PHE A 1051 12.36 39.23 -21.34
C PHE A 1051 11.97 40.72 -21.40
N ASP A 1052 11.26 41.24 -20.40
CA ASP A 1052 11.10 42.68 -20.27
C ASP A 1052 12.47 43.27 -19.89
N ILE A 1053 13.09 43.94 -20.86
CA ILE A 1053 14.37 44.65 -20.67
C ILE A 1053 14.12 46.16 -20.47
N ASP A 1054 12.89 46.68 -20.59
CA ASP A 1054 12.63 48.13 -20.55
C ASP A 1054 11.40 48.51 -19.69
N GLU A 1055 11.54 48.56 -18.36
CA GLU A 1055 10.56 49.25 -17.48
C GLU A 1055 11.18 50.36 -16.60
N HIS A 1056 12.41 50.81 -16.92
CA HIS A 1056 13.09 51.90 -16.19
C HIS A 1056 13.28 53.22 -16.99
N ALA A 1057 12.63 53.39 -18.15
CA ALA A 1057 12.87 54.56 -19.02
C ALA A 1057 11.78 55.65 -19.06
N GLU A 1058 10.62 55.49 -18.40
CA GLU A 1058 9.54 56.51 -18.43
C GLU A 1058 9.00 56.86 -17.03
N MET A 1059 9.85 57.42 -16.17
CA MET A 1059 9.42 58.26 -15.03
C MET A 1059 10.41 59.43 -14.86
N SER A 1060 10.32 60.39 -15.79
CA SER A 1060 10.80 61.77 -15.67
C SER A 1060 9.64 62.73 -15.83
#